data_AF-A0A7X3KU77-F1
#
_entry.id   AF-A0A7X3KU77-F1
#
_cell.length_a   1.000
_cell.length_b   1.000
_cell.length_c   1.000
_cell.angle_alpha   90.00
_cell.angle_beta   90.00
_cell.angle_gamma   90.00
#
_symmetry.space_group_name_H-M   'P 1'
#
loop_
_entity.id
_entity.type
_entity.pdbx_description
1 polymer ?
#
loop_
_entity_poly.entity_id
_entity_poly.type
_entity_poly.pdbx_seq_one_letter_code
_entity_poly.pdbx_strand_id
1 'polypeptide(L)'
;MKTSPRLLPLLILGGLASPAAHASYDFFCSPTWALVEDNLNTCSNLPFLSPGNDSRANLKLLLADAGRLSLPNPLQASSDYEGGYAQAPFALDMLNPAAPENEATEAPTDVDTTATESVSPRVENLSLALEQIGVKLEDSALAEQQFAEGEGSRCRTNNLDTTQAFVEQLASTSGLSAEERKALAISRVNLLTVCGEGDPQPADVLPTAGTVTSADGQAYLAYLTGADAFYRGDFGTARERFTQLADSPQPWIKEAALYLKARVSLNQAQEGAFDEYGIPDLAKVDRTLLDASDNEFKAYLAAYPEGAYAASARGLLRRIYWLLDDNRRFAAEFAWQFAQDDAKRNLGLPELVEELDVKLLPALKPEDLQDTALLAMADLMRLRRPAEGEPPLISLEQLQAQKQRFADRPALHAYLVAAWHFYRGHDAAKALAALPAEDPQARLDLVTFSQETLRGLALEAKGDAEGAYALWQRLLQRQPSELQRGQLELAIALNRARAGQVDALFAADSPVRTAPIREILLRNVASADLLRRQAVDSAAPQRERDTALFTLLYKDLVFGDYAAFLKDQPLIPSPTPKVEDGNELAVGRFAWTGQQDGYACPSLTEVATRLQGNAKDAQAGNCLGEFIRTNGFDGFSLNTQPPKDELGGSASQFPGKPYSRLVGYMAVIDDAKASDDDRAYALYRAVNCYAPAGYNTCDGQDISKAQRKQWFQALKTRYAKSPWAEALKYYW
;
A
#
# COMPACT_ATOMS: atom_id res chain seq x y z
N MET A 1 -39.08 60.38 4.83
CA MET A 1 -40.48 60.05 5.17
C MET A 1 -40.79 58.61 4.78
N LYS A 2 -41.09 57.79 5.79
CA LYS A 2 -41.94 56.58 5.79
C LYS A 2 -41.48 55.35 4.98
N THR A 3 -41.43 54.10 5.48
CA THR A 3 -41.76 53.47 6.77
C THR A 3 -41.27 52.01 6.71
N SER A 4 -40.65 51.48 7.78
CA SER A 4 -40.70 50.04 8.16
C SER A 4 -42.03 49.74 8.88
N PRO A 5 -42.56 48.49 9.07
CA PRO A 5 -41.82 47.32 9.61
C PRO A 5 -42.31 45.86 9.28
N ARG A 6 -41.43 44.88 9.60
CA ARG A 6 -41.62 43.51 10.19
C ARG A 6 -42.63 42.50 9.64
N LEU A 7 -42.13 41.27 9.35
CA LEU A 7 -42.53 39.99 9.99
C LEU A 7 -41.69 38.80 9.45
N LEU A 8 -40.83 38.22 10.31
CA LEU A 8 -40.56 36.77 10.38
C LEU A 8 -41.73 36.13 11.18
N PRO A 9 -42.10 34.83 11.11
CA PRO A 9 -41.18 33.67 11.07
C PRO A 9 -41.71 32.37 10.36
N LEU A 10 -40.95 31.27 10.52
CA LEU A 10 -41.27 29.85 10.31
C LEU A 10 -41.34 29.28 8.87
N LEU A 11 -40.25 28.60 8.47
CA LEU A 11 -40.29 27.17 8.09
C LEU A 11 -38.85 26.60 8.09
N ILE A 12 -38.42 26.19 9.29
CA ILE A 12 -37.50 25.07 9.46
C ILE A 12 -38.39 23.83 9.38
N LEU A 13 -38.23 23.00 8.35
CA LEU A 13 -38.37 21.53 8.35
C LEU A 13 -38.28 21.04 6.90
N GLY A 14 -37.26 20.25 6.57
CA GLY A 14 -37.22 19.48 5.32
C GLY A 14 -35.91 19.51 4.51
N GLY A 15 -34.75 19.62 5.15
CA GLY A 15 -33.46 19.66 4.44
C GLY A 15 -32.28 19.03 5.17
N LEU A 16 -32.51 18.04 6.03
CA LEU A 16 -31.44 17.27 6.69
C LEU A 16 -31.77 15.78 6.61
N ALA A 17 -31.59 15.22 5.42
CA ALA A 17 -31.40 13.80 5.17
C ALA A 17 -30.79 13.65 3.77
N SER A 18 -29.61 14.22 3.57
CA SER A 18 -28.68 13.69 2.57
C SER A 18 -27.69 12.87 3.37
N PRO A 19 -27.60 11.54 3.18
CA PRO A 19 -26.46 10.81 3.71
C PRO A 19 -25.22 11.53 3.18
N ALA A 20 -24.27 11.81 4.07
CA ALA A 20 -22.95 12.25 3.66
C ALA A 20 -22.48 11.20 2.65
N ALA A 21 -22.45 11.58 1.37
CA ALA A 21 -21.72 10.82 0.38
C ALA A 21 -20.26 10.95 0.81
N HIS A 22 -19.80 10.02 1.63
CA HIS A 22 -18.40 9.66 1.72
C HIS A 22 -18.03 9.24 0.30
N ALA A 23 -17.57 10.20 -0.50
CA ALA A 23 -16.80 9.88 -1.67
C ALA A 23 -15.47 9.32 -1.13
N SER A 24 -15.43 8.03 -0.76
CA SER A 24 -14.17 7.33 -0.80
C SER A 24 -13.75 7.35 -2.27
N TYR A 25 -12.68 8.07 -2.55
CA TYR A 25 -11.93 7.75 -3.74
C TYR A 25 -11.18 6.48 -3.36
N ASP A 26 -11.68 5.34 -3.80
CA ASP A 26 -10.97 4.08 -3.62
C ASP A 26 -9.64 4.22 -4.36
N PHE A 27 -8.56 4.33 -3.61
CA PHE A 27 -7.20 4.41 -4.14
C PHE A 27 -6.82 3.00 -4.62
N PHE A 28 -7.29 2.61 -5.81
CA PHE A 28 -6.92 1.33 -6.40
C PHE A 28 -5.45 1.37 -6.78
N CYS A 29 -4.67 0.50 -6.15
CA CYS A 29 -3.24 0.40 -6.33
C CYS A 29 -2.94 -0.83 -7.20
N SER A 30 -2.39 -0.61 -8.39
CA SER A 30 -2.07 -1.70 -9.34
C SER A 30 -0.61 -1.65 -9.77
N PRO A 31 0.02 -2.82 -9.97
CA PRO A 31 1.41 -2.91 -10.37
C PRO A 31 1.61 -2.43 -11.80
N THR A 32 2.74 -1.78 -12.02
CA THR A 32 3.26 -1.50 -13.36
C THR A 32 4.22 -2.61 -13.76
N TRP A 33 3.91 -3.33 -14.83
CA TRP A 33 4.71 -4.48 -15.27
C TRP A 33 5.90 -4.04 -16.13
N ALA A 34 6.77 -3.20 -15.57
CA ALA A 34 7.96 -2.65 -16.20
C ALA A 34 9.20 -2.80 -15.31
N LEU A 35 10.39 -2.55 -15.88
CA LEU A 35 11.66 -2.52 -15.13
C LEU A 35 12.33 -1.15 -15.11
N VAL A 36 11.89 -0.24 -16.00
CA VAL A 36 12.44 1.10 -16.10
C VAL A 36 11.38 2.07 -15.58
N GLU A 37 11.45 2.34 -14.29
CA GLU A 37 10.62 3.35 -13.63
C GLU A 37 11.53 4.39 -12.99
N ASP A 38 11.30 5.66 -13.31
CA ASP A 38 12.05 6.80 -12.76
C ASP A 38 11.15 7.83 -12.07
N ASN A 39 9.85 7.57 -11.98
CA ASN A 39 8.89 8.33 -11.19
C ASN A 39 8.50 7.52 -9.96
N LEU A 40 8.16 8.18 -8.85
CA LEU A 40 7.61 7.50 -7.68
C LEU A 40 6.32 6.76 -8.06
N ASN A 41 6.34 5.44 -7.94
CA ASN A 41 5.16 4.60 -8.07
C ASN A 41 4.91 3.91 -6.74
N THR A 42 3.98 4.46 -5.95
CA THR A 42 3.63 3.90 -4.62
C THR A 42 3.05 2.49 -4.72
N CYS A 43 2.65 2.07 -5.92
CA CYS A 43 2.03 0.79 -6.24
C CYS A 43 2.94 -0.18 -6.98
N SER A 44 4.21 0.16 -7.24
CA SER A 44 5.11 -0.74 -7.95
C SER A 44 6.52 -0.58 -7.42
N ASN A 45 7.01 -1.63 -6.77
CA ASN A 45 8.40 -1.71 -6.32
C ASN A 45 9.09 -2.91 -6.96
N LEU A 46 10.40 -2.76 -7.17
CA LEU A 46 11.27 -3.76 -7.78
C LEU A 46 12.38 -4.15 -6.79
N PRO A 47 12.85 -5.41 -6.82
CA PRO A 47 13.84 -5.94 -5.88
C PRO A 47 15.30 -5.53 -6.20
N PHE A 48 15.49 -4.31 -6.70
CA PHE A 48 16.77 -3.64 -6.88
C PHE A 48 16.64 -2.17 -6.52
N LEU A 49 17.76 -1.47 -6.35
CA LEU A 49 17.78 -0.05 -5.96
C LEU A 49 17.31 0.87 -7.09
N SER A 50 16.00 1.10 -7.22
CA SER A 50 15.44 1.92 -8.30
C SER A 50 15.04 3.33 -7.83
N PRO A 51 15.23 4.40 -8.62
CA PRO A 51 14.62 5.70 -8.35
C PRO A 51 13.08 5.63 -8.29
N GLY A 52 12.47 4.72 -9.06
CA GLY A 52 11.02 4.57 -9.13
C GLY A 52 10.38 3.91 -7.90
N ASN A 53 11.15 3.14 -7.13
CA ASN A 53 10.67 2.52 -5.90
C ASN A 53 10.24 3.57 -4.88
N ASP A 54 9.28 3.20 -4.02
CA ASP A 54 9.03 3.87 -2.76
C ASP A 54 10.34 3.94 -1.96
N SER A 55 10.60 5.09 -1.34
CA SER A 55 11.82 5.32 -0.57
C SER A 55 11.95 4.32 0.59
N ARG A 56 10.81 3.96 1.20
CA ARG A 56 10.71 2.94 2.25
C ARG A 56 11.08 1.56 1.72
N ALA A 57 10.71 1.22 0.48
CA ALA A 57 11.10 -0.04 -0.14
C ALA A 57 12.62 -0.11 -0.38
N ASN A 58 13.22 0.95 -0.95
CA ASN A 58 14.68 1.02 -1.10
C ASN A 58 15.42 0.90 0.24
N LEU A 59 14.91 1.56 1.29
CA LEU A 59 15.49 1.47 2.63
C LEU A 59 15.36 0.06 3.22
N LYS A 60 14.18 -0.56 3.14
CA LYS A 60 13.95 -1.94 3.62
C LYS A 60 14.86 -2.94 2.89
N LEU A 61 15.06 -2.79 1.57
CA LEU A 61 16.01 -3.59 0.81
C LEU A 61 17.45 -3.39 1.32
N LEU A 62 17.91 -2.15 1.52
CA LEU A 62 19.25 -1.85 2.04
C LEU A 62 19.46 -2.41 3.46
N LEU A 63 18.45 -2.34 4.33
CA LEU A 63 18.49 -2.90 5.68
C LEU A 63 18.53 -4.42 5.64
N ALA A 64 17.80 -5.06 4.73
CA ALA A 64 17.81 -6.50 4.57
C ALA A 64 19.14 -7.03 4.04
N ASP A 65 19.72 -6.34 3.06
CA ASP A 65 21.07 -6.65 2.55
C ASP A 65 22.15 -6.53 3.63
N ALA A 66 22.00 -5.55 4.54
CA ALA A 66 22.86 -5.38 5.70
C ALA A 66 22.58 -6.37 6.85
N GLY A 67 21.63 -7.31 6.69
CA GLY A 67 21.24 -8.28 7.71
C GLY A 67 20.53 -7.68 8.92
N ARG A 68 19.95 -6.48 8.79
CA ARG A 68 19.25 -5.76 9.87
C ARG A 68 17.75 -6.02 9.86
N LEU A 69 17.18 -6.25 8.69
CA LEU A 69 15.76 -6.55 8.50
C LEU A 69 15.62 -7.92 7.80
N SER A 70 14.62 -8.70 8.21
CA SER A 70 14.21 -9.88 7.44
C SER A 70 13.02 -9.51 6.55
N LEU A 71 13.13 -9.78 5.25
CA LEU A 71 12.02 -9.63 4.33
C LEU A 71 11.24 -10.96 4.27
N PRO A 72 9.91 -10.91 4.09
CA PRO A 72 9.13 -12.11 3.79
C PRO A 72 9.69 -12.82 2.56
N ASN A 73 9.70 -14.15 2.60
CA ASN A 73 10.16 -14.96 1.48
C ASN A 73 9.42 -16.32 1.44
N PRO A 74 8.54 -16.57 0.46
CA PRO A 74 8.14 -15.66 -0.61
C PRO A 74 7.30 -14.49 -0.10
N LEU A 75 7.21 -13.40 -0.87
CA LEU A 75 6.20 -12.37 -0.61
C LEU A 75 4.82 -12.97 -0.81
N GLN A 76 3.90 -12.61 0.08
CA GLN A 76 2.48 -12.97 -0.03
C GLN A 76 1.69 -11.69 -0.19
N ALA A 77 0.80 -11.66 -1.18
CA ALA A 77 -0.22 -10.62 -1.24
C ALA A 77 -1.26 -10.91 -0.14
N SER A 78 -1.83 -9.87 0.44
CA SER A 78 -2.82 -9.96 1.53
C SER A 78 -4.18 -10.56 1.10
N SER A 79 -4.33 -10.99 -0.15
CA SER A 79 -5.45 -11.80 -0.65
C SER A 79 -5.07 -12.57 -1.92
N ASP A 80 -5.80 -13.65 -2.22
CA ASP A 80 -5.62 -14.47 -3.42
C ASP A 80 -5.97 -13.67 -4.69
N TYR A 81 -4.96 -13.01 -5.29
CA TYR A 81 -4.91 -12.45 -6.66
C TYR A 81 -5.44 -11.06 -7.02
N GLU A 82 -6.12 -10.28 -6.17
CA GLU A 82 -6.83 -9.08 -6.67
C GLU A 82 -6.01 -7.81 -6.93
N GLY A 83 -4.72 -7.76 -6.57
CA GLY A 83 -3.86 -6.64 -6.96
C GLY A 83 -3.12 -6.82 -8.29
N GLY A 84 -3.05 -8.05 -8.84
CA GLY A 84 -2.21 -8.35 -10.01
C GLY A 84 -0.70 -8.35 -9.73
N TYR A 85 -0.26 -8.46 -8.47
CA TYR A 85 1.14 -8.46 -8.03
C TYR A 85 1.84 -9.82 -8.14
N ALA A 86 3.17 -9.83 -8.02
CA ALA A 86 3.99 -11.03 -7.90
C ALA A 86 5.18 -10.80 -6.94
N GLN A 87 6.22 -11.62 -7.01
CA GLN A 87 7.50 -11.34 -6.33
C GLN A 87 8.19 -10.10 -6.90
N ALA A 88 7.88 -9.73 -8.15
CA ALA A 88 8.22 -8.45 -8.77
C ALA A 88 7.26 -8.20 -9.95
N PRO A 89 6.62 -7.02 -10.05
CA PRO A 89 6.60 -5.95 -9.06
C PRO A 89 5.80 -6.34 -7.79
N PHE A 90 6.05 -5.65 -6.68
CA PHE A 90 5.37 -5.83 -5.40
C PHE A 90 4.93 -4.50 -4.77
N ALA A 91 3.89 -4.55 -3.95
CA ALA A 91 3.46 -3.42 -3.13
C ALA A 91 4.31 -3.29 -1.86
N LEU A 92 4.38 -2.10 -1.27
CA LEU A 92 5.25 -1.83 -0.13
C LEU A 92 4.88 -2.65 1.13
N ASP A 93 3.59 -2.86 1.35
CA ASP A 93 3.02 -3.62 2.47
C ASP A 93 3.47 -5.08 2.43
N MET A 94 3.66 -5.65 1.24
CA MET A 94 4.18 -7.02 1.06
C MET A 94 5.60 -7.21 1.64
N LEU A 95 6.37 -6.13 1.85
CA LEU A 95 7.69 -6.20 2.50
C LEU A 95 7.63 -6.28 4.03
N ASN A 96 6.45 -6.10 4.63
CA ASN A 96 6.30 -6.25 6.07
C ASN A 96 6.15 -7.74 6.41
N PRO A 97 6.90 -8.28 7.40
CA PRO A 97 6.58 -9.58 7.96
C PRO A 97 5.12 -9.57 8.40
N ALA A 98 4.36 -10.61 8.00
CA ALA A 98 2.98 -10.74 8.43
C ALA A 98 2.94 -10.54 9.94
N ALA A 99 2.17 -9.53 10.39
CA ALA A 99 1.72 -9.56 11.78
C ALA A 99 1.07 -10.93 11.96
N PRO A 100 1.29 -11.64 13.10
CA PRO A 100 0.39 -12.75 13.42
C PRO A 100 -1.03 -12.21 13.22
N GLU A 101 -1.89 -12.97 12.54
CA GLU A 101 -3.30 -12.67 12.36
C GLU A 101 -3.94 -12.50 13.75
N ASN A 102 -3.73 -11.36 14.38
CA ASN A 102 -4.75 -10.75 15.17
C ASN A 102 -5.73 -10.32 14.09
N GLU A 103 -6.81 -11.09 13.94
CA GLU A 103 -8.02 -10.54 13.38
C GLU A 103 -8.20 -9.15 14.02
N ALA A 104 -7.82 -8.11 13.29
CA ALA A 104 -8.40 -6.81 13.48
C ALA A 104 -9.85 -7.01 13.02
N THR A 105 -10.63 -7.67 13.88
CA THR A 105 -12.05 -7.41 13.96
C THR A 105 -12.11 -5.91 14.16
N GLU A 106 -12.42 -5.18 13.08
CA GLU A 106 -13.20 -3.96 13.20
C GLU A 106 -14.20 -4.24 14.30
N ALA A 107 -14.06 -3.57 15.44
CA ALA A 107 -15.00 -3.69 16.52
C ALA A 107 -16.38 -3.47 15.89
N PRO A 108 -17.27 -4.47 15.87
CA PRO A 108 -18.61 -4.24 15.38
C PRO A 108 -19.19 -3.17 16.29
N THR A 109 -19.64 -2.06 15.71
CA THR A 109 -20.41 -1.04 16.44
C THR A 109 -21.79 -1.54 16.89
N ASP A 110 -22.04 -2.84 16.85
CA ASP A 110 -23.25 -3.46 17.39
C ASP A 110 -22.91 -4.22 18.67
N VAL A 111 -23.31 -3.59 19.77
CA VAL A 111 -23.40 -4.21 21.10
C VAL A 111 -24.38 -5.37 21.01
N ASP A 112 -23.87 -6.59 20.93
CA ASP A 112 -24.59 -7.78 21.40
C ASP A 112 -23.65 -8.63 22.28
N THR A 113 -23.83 -8.47 23.58
CA THR A 113 -23.07 -9.10 24.66
C THR A 113 -23.38 -10.60 24.75
N THR A 114 -22.54 -11.47 24.17
CA THR A 114 -22.38 -12.89 24.62
C THR A 114 -21.05 -13.52 24.17
N ALA A 115 -19.94 -12.78 24.18
CA ALA A 115 -18.61 -13.40 24.13
C ALA A 115 -18.12 -13.67 25.56
N THR A 116 -17.77 -14.92 25.86
CA THR A 116 -17.05 -15.26 27.11
C THR A 116 -15.75 -14.47 27.17
N GLU A 117 -15.71 -13.46 28.03
CA GLU A 117 -14.55 -12.57 28.24
C GLU A 117 -13.33 -13.40 28.66
N SER A 118 -12.41 -13.64 27.74
CA SER A 118 -11.04 -14.01 28.09
C SER A 118 -10.41 -12.79 28.76
N VAL A 119 -10.22 -12.83 30.07
CA VAL A 119 -9.51 -11.78 30.81
C VAL A 119 -8.13 -11.59 30.19
N SER A 120 -7.77 -10.34 29.86
CA SER A 120 -6.47 -10.02 29.27
C SER A 120 -5.33 -10.52 30.18
N PRO A 121 -4.28 -11.17 29.63
CA PRO A 121 -3.13 -11.62 30.42
C PRO A 121 -2.47 -10.49 31.25
N ARG A 122 -2.58 -9.24 30.79
CA ARG A 122 -2.06 -8.06 31.50
C ARG A 122 -2.84 -7.77 32.79
N VAL A 123 -4.16 -7.97 32.76
CA VAL A 123 -5.02 -7.83 33.94
C VAL A 123 -4.72 -8.95 34.93
N GLU A 124 -4.61 -10.19 34.46
CA GLU A 124 -4.27 -11.34 35.30
C GLU A 124 -2.92 -11.18 36.00
N ASN A 125 -1.87 -10.79 35.26
CA ASN A 125 -0.53 -10.61 35.82
C ASN A 125 -0.49 -9.51 36.90
N LEU A 126 -1.15 -8.38 36.66
CA LEU A 126 -1.22 -7.30 37.66
C LEU A 126 -2.01 -7.74 38.90
N SER A 127 -3.15 -8.42 38.72
CA SER A 127 -3.94 -8.95 39.82
C SER A 127 -3.12 -9.90 40.69
N LEU A 128 -2.36 -10.83 40.10
CA LEU A 128 -1.47 -11.73 40.82
C LEU A 128 -0.37 -10.97 41.59
N ALA A 129 0.24 -9.94 40.98
CA ALA A 129 1.25 -9.12 41.64
C ALA A 129 0.68 -8.36 42.86
N LEU A 130 -0.55 -7.84 42.74
CA LEU A 130 -1.25 -7.15 43.83
C LEU A 130 -1.62 -8.10 44.97
N GLU A 131 -2.09 -9.31 44.65
CA GLU A 131 -2.42 -10.32 45.65
C GLU A 131 -1.21 -10.74 46.48
N GLN A 132 -0.03 -10.83 45.87
CA GLN A 132 1.23 -11.17 46.55
C GLN A 132 1.61 -10.16 47.64
N ILE A 133 1.20 -8.90 47.51
CA ILE A 133 1.41 -7.86 48.54
C ILE A 133 0.15 -7.61 49.40
N GLY A 134 -0.87 -8.46 49.25
CA GLY A 134 -2.08 -8.46 50.07
C GLY A 134 -3.11 -7.39 49.71
N VAL A 135 -3.14 -6.94 48.45
CA VAL A 135 -4.20 -6.10 47.87
C VAL A 135 -5.10 -7.00 47.01
N LYS A 136 -6.41 -6.96 47.27
CA LYS A 136 -7.42 -7.59 46.42
C LYS A 136 -8.32 -6.50 45.86
N LEU A 137 -8.44 -6.44 44.54
CA LEU A 137 -9.30 -5.50 43.84
C LEU A 137 -10.48 -6.25 43.23
N GLU A 138 -11.58 -5.53 42.98
CA GLU A 138 -12.65 -6.04 42.12
C GLU A 138 -12.21 -5.94 40.65
N ASP A 139 -12.66 -6.86 39.78
CA ASP A 139 -12.21 -6.94 38.38
C ASP A 139 -12.48 -5.65 37.58
N SER A 140 -13.49 -4.87 37.97
CA SER A 140 -13.84 -3.56 37.37
C SER A 140 -12.92 -2.40 37.80
N ALA A 141 -12.01 -2.61 38.75
CA ALA A 141 -11.15 -1.55 39.29
C ALA A 141 -9.89 -1.28 38.45
N LEU A 142 -9.57 -2.15 37.48
CA LEU A 142 -8.38 -2.04 36.63
C LEU A 142 -8.74 -1.45 35.25
N ALA A 143 -9.26 -0.22 35.25
CA ALA A 143 -9.59 0.51 34.03
C ALA A 143 -8.41 1.39 33.58
N GLU A 144 -7.62 0.93 32.61
CA GLU A 144 -6.63 1.79 31.92
C GLU A 144 -7.31 2.63 30.83
N GLN A 145 -6.81 3.85 30.60
CA GLN A 145 -7.28 4.65 29.47
C GLN A 145 -6.83 4.04 28.14
N GLN A 146 -7.76 4.01 27.19
CA GLN A 146 -7.49 3.53 25.83
C GLN A 146 -7.13 4.70 24.92
N PHE A 147 -6.07 4.52 24.13
CA PHE A 147 -5.57 5.49 23.16
C PHE A 147 -5.57 4.84 21.78
N ALA A 148 -5.78 5.63 20.73
CA ALA A 148 -5.65 5.12 19.38
C ALA A 148 -4.20 4.69 19.10
N GLU A 149 -4.04 3.75 18.16
CA GLU A 149 -2.71 3.40 17.67
C GLU A 149 -2.03 4.64 17.06
N GLY A 150 -0.77 4.87 17.42
CA GLY A 150 -0.02 6.07 17.00
C GLY A 150 -0.37 7.37 17.73
N GLU A 151 -1.43 7.42 18.55
CA GLU A 151 -1.78 8.62 19.33
C GLU A 151 -0.65 9.01 20.29
N GLY A 152 -0.23 10.28 20.29
CA GLY A 152 0.87 10.77 21.13
C GLY A 152 0.40 11.42 22.42
N SER A 153 0.23 10.64 23.51
CA SER A 153 -0.14 11.18 24.83
C SER A 153 0.90 10.86 25.92
N ARG A 154 1.13 11.81 26.84
CA ARG A 154 1.97 11.61 28.04
C ARG A 154 1.46 10.47 28.92
N CYS A 155 0.16 10.21 28.87
CA CYS A 155 -0.53 9.20 29.67
C CYS A 155 -0.41 7.78 29.12
N ARG A 156 0.14 7.57 27.92
CA ARG A 156 0.35 6.21 27.38
C ARG A 156 1.23 5.33 28.25
N THR A 157 2.06 5.93 29.10
CA THR A 157 2.88 5.20 30.08
C THR A 157 2.12 4.87 31.36
N ASN A 158 0.89 5.35 31.52
CA ASN A 158 0.03 5.07 32.65
C ASN A 158 -0.86 3.85 32.33
N ASN A 159 -0.24 2.68 32.31
CA ASN A 159 -0.87 1.45 31.85
C ASN A 159 -0.67 0.31 32.86
N LEU A 160 -1.29 -0.84 32.58
CA LEU A 160 -1.22 -2.00 33.47
C LEU A 160 0.22 -2.51 33.69
N ASP A 161 1.06 -2.53 32.65
CA ASP A 161 2.41 -3.09 32.74
C ASP A 161 3.33 -2.24 33.63
N THR A 162 3.26 -0.90 33.50
CA THR A 162 4.05 -0.01 34.36
C THR A 162 3.52 0.02 35.79
N THR A 163 2.24 -0.30 35.99
CA THR A 163 1.63 -0.47 37.31
C THR A 163 2.11 -1.76 37.97
N GLN A 164 2.15 -2.86 37.23
CA GLN A 164 2.70 -4.13 37.70
C GLN A 164 4.17 -3.99 38.10
N ALA A 165 4.99 -3.38 37.24
CA ALA A 165 6.40 -3.16 37.54
C ALA A 165 6.61 -2.35 38.83
N PHE A 166 5.75 -1.36 39.11
CA PHE A 166 5.78 -0.61 40.37
C PHE A 166 5.45 -1.50 41.58
N VAL A 167 4.41 -2.33 41.47
CA VAL A 167 3.99 -3.26 42.54
C VAL A 167 5.09 -4.26 42.88
N GLU A 168 5.78 -4.79 41.88
CA GLU A 168 6.93 -5.69 42.06
C GLU A 168 8.10 -4.99 42.79
N GLN A 169 8.32 -3.70 42.54
CA GLN A 169 9.31 -2.90 43.27
C GLN A 169 8.93 -2.70 44.74
N LEU A 170 7.65 -2.47 45.04
CA LEU A 170 7.18 -2.46 46.42
C LEU A 170 7.38 -3.83 47.09
N ALA A 171 7.10 -4.92 46.38
CA ALA A 171 7.25 -6.28 46.89
C ALA A 171 8.71 -6.60 47.26
N SER A 172 9.67 -6.13 46.46
CA SER A 172 11.11 -6.38 46.66
C SER A 172 11.78 -5.44 47.68
N THR A 173 11.14 -4.33 48.07
CA THR A 173 11.74 -3.35 48.99
C THR A 173 11.52 -3.74 50.46
N SER A 174 12.57 -4.21 51.12
CA SER A 174 12.50 -4.69 52.52
C SER A 174 12.19 -3.61 53.56
N GLY A 175 12.41 -2.33 53.25
CA GLY A 175 12.15 -1.21 54.16
C GLY A 175 10.68 -0.80 54.30
N LEU A 176 9.77 -1.40 53.52
CA LEU A 176 8.34 -1.09 53.54
C LEU A 176 7.55 -2.04 54.43
N SER A 177 6.65 -1.50 55.25
CA SER A 177 5.65 -2.31 55.98
C SER A 177 4.58 -2.86 55.04
N ALA A 178 3.79 -3.84 55.50
CA ALA A 178 2.68 -4.39 54.74
C ALA A 178 1.61 -3.33 54.44
N GLU A 179 1.32 -2.46 55.41
CA GLU A 179 0.38 -1.34 55.28
C GLU A 179 0.86 -0.32 54.25
N GLU A 180 2.15 0.02 54.27
CA GLU A 180 2.75 0.95 53.30
C GLU A 180 2.71 0.40 51.88
N ARG A 181 3.07 -0.88 51.70
CA ARG A 181 2.99 -1.56 50.40
C ARG A 181 1.58 -1.52 49.84
N LYS A 182 0.57 -1.84 50.65
CA LYS A 182 -0.84 -1.80 50.23
C LYS A 182 -1.28 -0.40 49.84
N ALA A 183 -0.99 0.61 50.67
CA ALA A 183 -1.38 1.98 50.42
C ALA A 183 -0.76 2.54 49.12
N LEU A 184 0.53 2.30 48.91
CA LEU A 184 1.26 2.73 47.71
C LEU A 184 0.77 1.99 46.45
N ALA A 185 0.50 0.69 46.54
CA ALA A 185 0.00 -0.10 45.42
C ALA A 185 -1.40 0.32 44.98
N ILE A 186 -2.32 0.52 45.94
CA ILE A 186 -3.66 1.03 45.66
C ILE A 186 -3.59 2.41 45.00
N SER A 187 -2.71 3.29 45.50
CA SER A 187 -2.53 4.60 44.88
C SER A 187 -2.00 4.53 43.44
N ARG A 188 -1.06 3.62 43.15
CA ARG A 188 -0.58 3.39 41.79
C ARG A 188 -1.68 2.87 40.85
N VAL A 189 -2.58 2.04 41.36
CA VAL A 189 -3.75 1.56 40.60
C VAL A 189 -4.72 2.71 40.34
N ASN A 190 -5.08 3.49 41.37
CA ASN A 190 -5.97 4.65 41.21
C ASN A 190 -5.45 5.65 40.17
N LEU A 191 -4.12 5.80 40.08
CA LEU A 191 -3.46 6.63 39.09
C LEU A 191 -3.83 6.25 37.65
N LEU A 192 -4.17 4.99 37.33
CA LEU A 192 -4.56 4.56 35.96
C LEU A 192 -5.71 5.39 35.38
N THR A 193 -6.53 5.98 36.25
CA THR A 193 -7.69 6.81 35.87
C THR A 193 -7.33 8.25 35.51
N VAL A 194 -6.10 8.69 35.76
CA VAL A 194 -5.65 10.10 35.65
C VAL A 194 -5.00 10.38 34.28
N CYS A 195 -5.50 11.38 33.57
CA CYS A 195 -4.85 11.94 32.36
C CYS A 195 -5.26 13.38 31.96
N GLY A 196 -6.27 14.00 32.56
CA GLY A 196 -6.68 15.35 32.20
C GLY A 196 -8.02 15.81 32.78
N GLU A 197 -8.85 16.44 31.95
CA GLU A 197 -10.11 17.03 32.38
C GLU A 197 -11.08 15.96 32.90
N GLY A 198 -11.68 16.21 34.07
CA GLY A 198 -12.64 15.29 34.71
C GLY A 198 -12.02 14.26 35.67
N ASP A 199 -10.70 14.28 35.85
CA ASP A 199 -9.98 13.35 36.73
C ASP A 199 -10.38 13.49 38.22
N PRO A 200 -10.27 12.39 39.02
CA PRO A 200 -10.41 12.44 40.48
C PRO A 200 -9.40 13.40 41.12
N GLN A 201 -9.68 13.93 42.31
CA GLN A 201 -8.77 14.86 42.99
C GLN A 201 -7.53 14.11 43.49
N PRO A 202 -6.36 14.77 43.64
CA PRO A 202 -5.15 14.12 44.15
C PRO A 202 -5.34 13.42 45.50
N ALA A 203 -6.24 13.92 46.35
CA ALA A 203 -6.58 13.31 47.64
C ALA A 203 -7.32 11.96 47.52
N ASP A 204 -7.96 11.69 46.38
CA ASP A 204 -8.67 10.44 46.08
C ASP A 204 -7.72 9.39 45.47
N VAL A 205 -6.58 9.84 44.92
CA VAL A 205 -5.61 9.01 44.20
C VAL A 205 -4.40 8.69 45.07
N LEU A 206 -3.92 9.64 45.88
CA LEU A 206 -2.72 9.49 46.70
C LEU A 206 -3.04 8.90 48.09
N PRO A 207 -2.08 8.23 48.76
CA PRO A 207 -2.27 7.72 50.11
C PRO A 207 -2.63 8.83 51.10
N THR A 208 -3.52 8.52 52.06
CA THR A 208 -3.87 9.44 53.14
C THR A 208 -2.63 9.88 53.91
N ALA A 209 -2.57 11.17 54.26
CA ALA A 209 -1.44 11.74 55.00
C ALA A 209 -1.20 10.98 56.32
N GLY A 210 0.07 10.61 56.57
CA GLY A 210 0.48 9.86 57.75
C GLY A 210 0.43 8.33 57.62
N THR A 211 -0.14 7.78 56.53
CA THR A 211 -0.15 6.33 56.28
C THR A 211 1.23 5.78 55.90
N VAL A 212 2.03 6.58 55.18
CA VAL A 212 3.37 6.22 54.73
C VAL A 212 4.38 7.01 55.55
N THR A 213 5.33 6.35 56.21
CA THR A 213 6.22 6.98 57.21
C THR A 213 7.68 6.56 57.10
N SER A 214 7.97 5.37 56.57
CA SER A 214 9.34 4.90 56.32
C SER A 214 10.05 5.76 55.29
N ALA A 215 11.38 5.82 55.35
CA ALA A 215 12.18 6.58 54.38
C ALA A 215 11.97 6.08 52.93
N ASP A 216 11.97 4.76 52.74
CA ASP A 216 11.66 4.15 51.44
C ASP A 216 10.22 4.47 51.01
N GLY A 217 9.25 4.35 51.93
CA GLY A 217 7.86 4.66 51.66
C GLY A 217 7.67 6.11 51.21
N GLN A 218 8.33 7.06 51.88
CA GLN A 218 8.30 8.48 51.51
C GLN A 218 8.88 8.73 50.12
N ALA A 219 9.92 8.01 49.71
CA ALA A 219 10.46 8.08 48.36
C ALA A 219 9.45 7.60 47.30
N TYR A 220 8.77 6.47 47.55
CA TYR A 220 7.70 5.97 46.68
C TYR A 220 6.48 6.91 46.64
N LEU A 221 6.08 7.49 47.77
CA LEU A 221 5.00 8.48 47.82
C LEU A 221 5.33 9.74 47.02
N ALA A 222 6.56 10.25 47.15
CA ALA A 222 7.04 11.38 46.38
C ALA A 222 7.08 11.07 44.87
N TYR A 223 7.43 9.84 44.49
CA TYR A 223 7.36 9.37 43.11
C TYR A 223 5.91 9.40 42.59
N LEU A 224 4.95 8.85 43.35
CA LEU A 224 3.54 8.84 42.97
C LEU A 224 2.95 10.24 42.85
N THR A 225 3.37 11.15 43.74
CA THR A 225 2.98 12.57 43.67
C THR A 225 3.53 13.24 42.41
N GLY A 226 4.79 12.97 42.04
CA GLY A 226 5.37 13.45 40.78
C GLY A 226 4.67 12.87 39.55
N ALA A 227 4.28 11.59 39.59
CA ALA A 227 3.57 10.92 38.51
C ALA A 227 2.14 11.47 38.32
N ASP A 228 1.40 11.68 39.41
CA ASP A 228 0.09 12.35 39.39
C ASP A 228 0.17 13.73 38.73
N ALA A 229 1.11 14.56 39.19
CA ALA A 229 1.36 15.89 38.62
C ALA A 229 1.71 15.82 37.12
N PHE A 230 2.58 14.88 36.72
CA PHE A 230 2.95 14.70 35.32
C PHE A 230 1.75 14.32 34.44
N TYR A 231 0.90 13.38 34.87
CA TYR A 231 -0.26 12.96 34.09
C TYR A 231 -1.34 14.05 34.00
N ARG A 232 -1.48 14.89 35.02
CA ARG A 232 -2.36 16.08 34.98
C ARG A 232 -1.82 17.24 34.14
N GLY A 233 -0.54 17.22 33.78
CA GLY A 233 0.12 18.33 33.10
C GLY A 233 0.67 19.42 34.03
N ASP A 234 0.70 19.20 35.36
CA ASP A 234 1.42 20.06 36.29
C ASP A 234 2.92 19.74 36.25
N PHE A 235 3.58 20.22 35.19
CA PHE A 235 5.00 19.98 34.96
C PHE A 235 5.91 20.64 36.00
N GLY A 236 5.45 21.73 36.63
CA GLY A 236 6.20 22.41 37.69
C GLY A 236 6.37 21.50 38.91
N THR A 237 5.26 21.00 39.45
CA THR A 237 5.28 20.07 40.60
C THR A 237 5.98 18.76 40.25
N ALA A 238 5.71 18.20 39.07
CA ALA A 238 6.37 16.96 38.64
C ALA A 238 7.90 17.11 38.57
N ARG A 239 8.40 18.22 37.99
CA ARG A 239 9.84 18.49 37.88
C ARG A 239 10.50 18.63 39.25
N GLU A 240 9.85 19.32 40.19
CA GLU A 240 10.36 19.47 41.55
C GLU A 240 10.54 18.09 42.21
N ARG A 241 9.51 17.25 42.16
CA ARG A 241 9.52 15.92 42.79
C ARG A 241 10.57 15.00 42.19
N PHE A 242 10.65 14.89 40.86
CA PHE A 242 11.65 14.02 40.23
C PHE A 242 13.09 14.56 40.39
N THR A 243 13.27 15.88 40.54
CA THR A 243 14.58 16.43 40.88
C THR A 243 15.00 16.05 42.30
N GLN A 244 14.09 16.10 43.27
CA GLN A 244 14.36 15.66 44.66
C GLN A 244 14.74 14.17 44.73
N LEU A 245 14.16 13.35 43.85
CA LEU A 245 14.38 11.90 43.82
C LEU A 245 15.60 11.46 42.98
N ALA A 246 16.25 12.37 42.26
CA ALA A 246 17.36 12.06 41.36
C ALA A 246 18.61 11.46 42.06
N ASP A 247 18.74 11.67 43.38
CA ASP A 247 19.80 11.10 44.22
C ASP A 247 19.25 10.13 45.29
N SER A 248 18.05 9.58 45.06
CA SER A 248 17.42 8.62 45.98
C SER A 248 18.36 7.43 46.26
N PRO A 249 18.46 6.97 47.53
CA PRO A 249 19.20 5.75 47.86
C PRO A 249 18.50 4.49 47.36
N GLN A 250 17.19 4.56 47.06
CA GLN A 250 16.45 3.46 46.45
C GLN A 250 16.78 3.44 44.93
N PRO A 251 17.43 2.38 44.40
CA PRO A 251 17.98 2.39 43.04
C PRO A 251 16.96 2.53 41.92
N TRP A 252 15.79 1.90 42.05
CA TRP A 252 14.72 1.97 41.07
C TRP A 252 14.10 3.37 41.01
N ILE A 253 13.84 3.99 42.16
CA ILE A 253 13.34 5.37 42.27
C ILE A 253 14.32 6.34 41.64
N LYS A 254 15.62 6.17 41.91
CA LYS A 254 16.67 7.00 41.31
C LYS A 254 16.63 6.95 39.79
N GLU A 255 16.61 5.75 39.23
CA GLU A 255 16.57 5.55 37.79
C GLU A 255 15.29 6.15 37.17
N ALA A 256 14.13 5.82 37.73
CA ALA A 256 12.84 6.29 37.25
C ALA A 256 12.70 7.82 37.35
N ALA A 257 13.23 8.44 38.42
CA ALA A 257 13.21 9.89 38.58
C ALA A 257 14.08 10.61 37.54
N LEU A 258 15.26 10.09 37.22
CA LEU A 258 16.12 10.67 36.18
C LEU A 258 15.43 10.63 34.81
N TYR A 259 14.80 9.50 34.48
CA TYR A 259 14.04 9.34 33.24
C TYR A 259 12.79 10.24 33.18
N LEU A 260 11.99 10.27 34.24
CA LEU A 260 10.76 11.06 34.29
C LEU A 260 11.03 12.56 34.32
N LYS A 261 12.11 13.02 34.97
CA LYS A 261 12.55 14.41 34.92
C LYS A 261 12.78 14.87 33.47
N ALA A 262 13.46 14.05 32.67
CA ALA A 262 13.68 14.33 31.25
C ALA A 262 12.37 14.37 30.45
N ARG A 263 11.43 13.47 30.75
CA ARG A 263 10.08 13.47 30.14
C ARG A 263 9.24 14.68 30.53
N VAL A 264 9.34 15.16 31.76
CA VAL A 264 8.65 16.40 32.19
C VAL A 264 9.13 17.56 31.34
N SER A 265 10.44 17.73 31.17
CA SER A 265 11.02 18.78 30.32
C SER A 265 10.51 18.69 28.88
N LEU A 266 10.51 17.50 28.28
CA LEU A 266 10.01 17.29 26.91
C LEU A 266 8.53 17.65 26.77
N ASN A 267 7.68 17.22 27.71
CA ASN A 267 6.25 17.45 27.62
C ASN A 267 5.90 18.92 27.87
N GLN A 268 6.59 19.58 28.80
CA GLN A 268 6.45 21.01 29.01
C GLN A 268 6.92 21.82 27.80
N ALA A 269 8.01 21.39 27.15
CA ALA A 269 8.58 22.10 26.00
C ALA A 269 7.66 22.13 24.76
N GLN A 270 6.73 21.18 24.66
CA GLN A 270 5.83 21.03 23.52
C GLN A 270 4.37 21.41 23.86
N GLU A 271 4.12 22.02 25.03
CA GLU A 271 2.79 22.43 25.44
C GLU A 271 2.20 23.46 24.46
N GLY A 272 1.05 23.14 23.87
CA GLY A 272 0.41 23.98 22.85
C GLY A 272 1.12 24.04 21.50
N ALA A 273 2.15 23.20 21.28
CA ALA A 273 2.90 23.18 20.02
C ALA A 273 2.19 22.38 18.91
N PHE A 274 1.24 21.51 19.23
CA PHE A 274 0.53 20.67 18.26
C PHE A 274 -0.89 21.18 18.00
N ASP A 275 -1.34 21.09 16.75
CA ASP A 275 -2.73 21.36 16.37
C ASP A 275 -3.64 20.12 16.50
N GLU A 276 -4.90 20.24 16.09
CA GLU A 276 -5.90 19.16 16.16
C GLU A 276 -5.57 17.94 15.27
N TYR A 277 -4.66 18.08 14.30
CA TYR A 277 -4.21 17.00 13.41
C TYR A 277 -2.85 16.43 13.83
N GLY A 278 -2.27 16.88 14.94
CA GLY A 278 -0.98 16.42 15.43
C GLY A 278 0.22 16.97 14.63
N ILE A 279 0.04 18.07 13.90
CA ILE A 279 1.13 18.77 13.22
C ILE A 279 1.75 19.80 14.18
N PRO A 280 3.08 19.81 14.36
CA PRO A 280 3.72 20.77 15.26
C PRO A 280 3.96 22.13 14.60
N ASP A 281 3.64 23.19 15.32
CA ASP A 281 4.16 24.54 15.13
C ASP A 281 5.46 24.69 15.93
N LEU A 282 6.60 24.51 15.24
CA LEU A 282 7.92 24.58 15.86
C LEU A 282 8.25 25.94 16.48
N ALA A 283 7.52 27.01 16.14
CA ALA A 283 7.70 28.33 16.76
C ALA A 283 7.13 28.40 18.19
N LYS A 284 6.23 27.48 18.55
CA LYS A 284 5.64 27.38 19.90
C LYS A 284 6.41 26.46 20.84
N VAL A 285 7.42 25.76 20.33
CA VAL A 285 8.25 24.85 21.12
C VAL A 285 9.25 25.63 21.97
N ASP A 286 9.30 25.36 23.27
CA ASP A 286 10.33 25.91 24.16
C ASP A 286 11.66 25.19 23.95
N ARG A 287 12.54 25.82 23.17
CA ARG A 287 13.87 25.29 22.86
C ARG A 287 14.76 25.12 24.09
N THR A 288 14.61 25.96 25.11
CA THR A 288 15.43 25.86 26.34
C THR A 288 15.08 24.60 27.11
N LEU A 289 13.79 24.29 27.21
CA LEU A 289 13.31 23.07 27.84
C LEU A 289 13.62 21.81 27.01
N LEU A 290 13.62 21.90 25.68
CA LEU A 290 14.09 20.80 24.83
C LEU A 290 15.59 20.52 24.99
N ASP A 291 16.43 21.56 25.02
CA ASP A 291 17.87 21.39 25.26
C ASP A 291 18.13 20.82 26.66
N ALA A 292 17.35 21.23 27.66
CA ALA A 292 17.39 20.61 28.99
C ALA A 292 17.01 19.13 28.92
N SER A 293 15.94 18.78 28.21
CA SER A 293 15.48 17.40 28.03
C SER A 293 16.51 16.53 27.29
N ASP A 294 17.14 17.03 26.22
CA ASP A 294 18.22 16.35 25.50
C ASP A 294 19.38 15.98 26.43
N ASN A 295 19.84 16.95 27.23
CA ASN A 295 20.91 16.74 28.20
C ASN A 295 20.51 15.75 29.31
N GLU A 296 19.27 15.83 29.80
CA GLU A 296 18.75 14.94 30.85
C GLU A 296 18.62 13.49 30.34
N PHE A 297 18.13 13.26 29.11
CA PHE A 297 18.09 11.91 28.52
C PHE A 297 19.49 11.37 28.23
N LYS A 298 20.43 12.20 27.75
CA LYS A 298 21.82 11.79 27.55
C LYS A 298 22.51 11.42 28.87
N ALA A 299 22.27 12.18 29.93
CA ALA A 299 22.78 11.87 31.26
C ALA A 299 22.17 10.56 31.79
N TYR A 300 20.88 10.34 31.60
CA TYR A 300 20.22 9.06 31.92
C TYR A 300 20.88 7.90 31.18
N LEU A 301 21.04 7.99 29.85
CA LEU A 301 21.65 6.93 29.02
C LEU A 301 23.13 6.70 29.36
N ALA A 302 23.85 7.70 29.85
CA ALA A 302 25.22 7.54 30.31
C ALA A 302 25.29 6.82 31.67
N ALA A 303 24.34 7.08 32.56
CA ALA A 303 24.28 6.44 33.87
C ALA A 303 23.66 5.03 33.83
N TYR A 304 22.70 4.80 32.93
CA TYR A 304 21.93 3.57 32.79
C TYR A 304 21.88 3.11 31.32
N PRO A 305 23.01 2.71 30.73
CA PRO A 305 23.06 2.32 29.31
C PRO A 305 22.21 1.09 28.98
N GLU A 306 21.99 0.20 29.96
CA GLU A 306 21.12 -0.98 29.87
C GLU A 306 19.95 -0.86 30.88
N GLY A 307 19.56 0.38 31.20
CA GLY A 307 18.46 0.67 32.12
C GLY A 307 17.08 0.30 31.57
N ALA A 308 16.09 0.23 32.47
CA ALA A 308 14.73 -0.16 32.13
C ALA A 308 14.06 0.79 31.11
N TYR A 309 14.51 2.04 31.05
CA TYR A 309 13.99 3.06 30.14
C TYR A 309 14.96 3.42 29.00
N ALA A 310 16.07 2.69 28.82
CA ALA A 310 17.11 3.04 27.84
C ALA A 310 16.57 3.10 26.40
N ALA A 311 15.80 2.09 25.97
CA ALA A 311 15.15 2.09 24.66
C ALA A 311 14.22 3.30 24.51
N SER A 312 13.35 3.55 25.48
CA SER A 312 12.40 4.68 25.43
C SER A 312 13.10 6.03 25.42
N ALA A 313 14.14 6.23 26.24
CA ALA A 313 14.96 7.44 26.25
C ALA A 313 15.62 7.70 24.88
N ARG A 314 16.16 6.67 24.22
CA ARG A 314 16.65 6.77 22.83
C ARG A 314 15.53 7.15 21.86
N GLY A 315 14.35 6.56 22.01
CA GLY A 315 13.14 6.94 21.29
C GLY A 315 12.80 8.42 21.41
N LEU A 316 12.85 8.97 22.61
CA LEU A 316 12.49 10.36 22.88
C LEU A 316 13.55 11.36 22.40
N LEU A 317 14.83 10.98 22.30
CA LEU A 317 15.84 11.80 21.63
C LEU A 317 15.49 12.08 20.16
N ARG A 318 14.92 11.10 19.43
CA ARG A 318 14.41 11.34 18.07
C ARG A 318 13.32 12.40 18.04
N ARG A 319 12.35 12.32 18.96
CA ARG A 319 11.28 13.33 19.08
C ARG A 319 11.85 14.72 19.39
N ILE A 320 12.85 14.80 20.26
CA ILE A 320 13.54 16.05 20.58
C ILE A 320 14.21 16.63 19.34
N TYR A 321 14.96 15.84 18.57
CA TYR A 321 15.66 16.33 17.37
C TYR A 321 14.71 16.74 16.26
N TRP A 322 13.56 16.07 16.13
CA TRP A 322 12.48 16.51 15.25
C TRP A 322 11.92 17.87 15.67
N LEU A 323 11.59 18.07 16.96
CA LEU A 323 11.05 19.33 17.46
C LEU A 323 12.07 20.48 17.48
N LEU A 324 13.37 20.17 17.50
CA LEU A 324 14.45 21.14 17.38
C LEU A 324 14.75 21.56 15.93
N ASP A 325 14.15 20.89 14.93
CA ASP A 325 14.51 21.01 13.51
C ASP A 325 16.01 20.68 13.26
N ASP A 326 16.55 19.71 14.01
CA ASP A 326 17.95 19.25 13.89
C ASP A 326 18.02 17.94 13.10
N ASN A 327 17.88 18.05 11.78
CA ASN A 327 17.83 16.91 10.87
C ASN A 327 19.10 16.05 10.91
N ARG A 328 20.26 16.64 11.22
CA ARG A 328 21.52 15.90 11.33
C ARG A 328 21.53 14.96 12.52
N ARG A 329 21.17 15.44 13.72
CA ARG A 329 21.04 14.57 14.90
C ARG A 329 19.87 13.61 14.76
N PHE A 330 18.78 14.04 14.14
CA PHE A 330 17.62 13.18 13.91
C PHE A 330 17.95 12.00 12.98
N ALA A 331 18.61 12.25 11.85
CA ALA A 331 19.09 11.20 10.94
C ALA A 331 20.10 10.26 11.60
N ALA A 332 21.00 10.80 12.43
CA ALA A 332 21.97 10.00 13.16
C ALA A 332 21.31 9.01 14.15
N GLU A 333 20.22 9.40 14.81
CA GLU A 333 19.46 8.49 15.68
C GLU A 333 18.76 7.37 14.90
N PHE A 334 18.21 7.64 13.71
CA PHE A 334 17.69 6.57 12.84
C PHE A 334 18.79 5.61 12.42
N ALA A 335 19.93 6.12 11.96
CA ALA A 335 21.08 5.29 11.59
C ALA A 335 21.55 4.41 12.76
N TRP A 336 21.62 4.99 13.98
CA TRP A 336 21.96 4.23 15.18
C TRP A 336 20.94 3.12 15.45
N GLN A 337 19.64 3.42 15.41
CA GLN A 337 18.56 2.45 15.64
C GLN A 337 18.60 1.31 14.61
N PHE A 338 18.76 1.62 13.33
CA PHE A 338 18.87 0.62 12.27
C PHE A 338 20.07 -0.32 12.44
N ALA A 339 21.09 0.09 13.18
CA ALA A 339 22.25 -0.73 13.50
C ALA A 339 22.12 -1.55 14.80
N GLN A 340 21.04 -1.38 15.58
CA GLN A 340 20.82 -2.10 16.84
C GLN A 340 19.89 -3.31 16.69
N ASP A 341 19.98 -4.25 17.64
CA ASP A 341 19.05 -5.37 17.81
C ASP A 341 17.72 -4.91 18.43
N ASP A 342 16.66 -5.70 18.24
CA ASP A 342 15.28 -5.39 18.63
C ASP A 342 15.15 -4.98 20.10
N ALA A 343 15.86 -5.67 20.99
CA ALA A 343 15.84 -5.41 22.43
C ALA A 343 16.34 -4.00 22.82
N LYS A 344 17.12 -3.34 21.95
CA LYS A 344 17.71 -2.01 22.21
C LYS A 344 16.92 -0.88 21.55
N ARG A 345 15.93 -1.18 20.71
CA ARG A 345 15.14 -0.20 19.98
C ARG A 345 13.82 0.09 20.69
N ASN A 346 13.29 1.28 20.49
CA ASN A 346 11.99 1.65 21.05
C ASN A 346 10.80 1.30 20.15
N LEU A 347 11.08 0.97 18.89
CA LEU A 347 10.13 0.61 17.85
C LEU A 347 10.71 -0.52 17.00
N GLY A 348 9.83 -1.29 16.35
CA GLY A 348 10.20 -2.20 15.29
C GLY A 348 10.79 -1.44 14.09
N LEU A 349 11.52 -2.16 13.24
CA LEU A 349 12.10 -1.56 12.03
C LEU A 349 11.05 -1.05 11.04
N PRO A 350 9.93 -1.75 10.79
CA PRO A 350 8.87 -1.22 9.93
C PRO A 350 8.37 0.16 10.41
N GLU A 351 8.09 0.31 11.70
CA GLU A 351 7.59 1.55 12.30
C GLU A 351 8.64 2.67 12.29
N LEU A 352 9.93 2.34 12.46
CA LEU A 352 11.02 3.31 12.30
C LEU A 352 11.13 3.80 10.85
N VAL A 353 10.91 2.92 9.86
CA VAL A 353 10.91 3.31 8.44
C VAL A 353 9.74 4.24 8.14
N GLU A 354 8.54 3.96 8.68
CA GLU A 354 7.39 4.86 8.54
C GLU A 354 7.61 6.20 9.27
N GLU A 355 8.18 6.20 10.47
CA GLU A 355 8.52 7.44 11.18
C GLU A 355 9.52 8.29 10.39
N LEU A 356 10.53 7.65 9.79
CA LEU A 356 11.52 8.32 8.95
C LEU A 356 10.85 8.95 7.73
N ASP A 357 9.96 8.23 7.06
CA ASP A 357 9.25 8.70 5.86
C ASP A 357 8.41 9.93 6.15
N VAL A 358 7.61 9.90 7.23
CA VAL A 358 6.68 10.97 7.56
C VAL A 358 7.37 12.19 8.18
N LYS A 359 8.43 11.99 8.99
CA LYS A 359 9.02 13.09 9.79
C LYS A 359 10.36 13.61 9.28
N LEU A 360 11.22 12.74 8.75
CA LEU A 360 12.57 13.13 8.34
C LEU A 360 12.61 13.48 6.85
N LEU A 361 12.08 12.62 5.96
CA LEU A 361 12.18 12.82 4.51
C LEU A 361 11.69 14.19 4.01
N PRO A 362 10.57 14.77 4.50
CA PRO A 362 10.07 16.05 3.99
C PRO A 362 11.03 17.22 4.23
N ALA A 363 11.87 17.15 5.27
CA ALA A 363 12.83 18.19 5.63
C ALA A 363 14.29 17.80 5.32
N LEU A 364 14.52 16.60 4.78
CA LEU A 364 15.83 15.99 4.71
C LEU A 364 16.75 16.69 3.69
N LYS A 365 17.96 17.02 4.12
CA LYS A 365 19.03 17.48 3.24
C LYS A 365 20.16 16.45 3.18
N PRO A 366 20.74 16.17 1.99
CA PRO A 366 21.82 15.20 1.85
C PRO A 366 23.05 15.45 2.73
N GLU A 367 23.34 16.70 3.07
CA GLU A 367 24.42 17.11 3.98
C GLU A 367 24.20 16.69 5.44
N ASP A 368 22.94 16.49 5.85
CA ASP A 368 22.58 16.07 7.21
C ASP A 368 22.82 14.57 7.42
N LEU A 369 22.86 13.79 6.34
CA LEU A 369 23.05 12.34 6.37
C LEU A 369 24.52 12.00 6.60
N GLN A 370 24.82 11.10 7.53
CA GLN A 370 26.17 10.54 7.68
C GLN A 370 26.19 9.04 7.36
N ASP A 371 25.05 8.38 7.48
CA ASP A 371 24.89 6.97 7.15
C ASP A 371 24.78 6.76 5.64
N THR A 372 25.54 5.78 5.14
CA THR A 372 25.67 5.47 3.72
C THR A 372 24.38 4.91 3.11
N ALA A 373 23.56 4.17 3.87
CA ALA A 373 22.30 3.63 3.37
C ALA A 373 21.23 4.73 3.27
N LEU A 374 21.13 5.60 4.27
CA LEU A 374 20.23 6.76 4.23
C LEU A 374 20.61 7.71 3.09
N LEU A 375 21.90 7.96 2.89
CA LEU A 375 22.39 8.79 1.79
C LEU A 375 22.05 8.21 0.42
N ALA A 376 22.25 6.89 0.24
CA ALA A 376 21.89 6.22 -1.01
C ALA A 376 20.38 6.30 -1.31
N MET A 377 19.54 6.08 -0.29
CA MET A 377 18.09 6.23 -0.42
C MET A 377 17.72 7.67 -0.84
N ALA A 378 18.29 8.68 -0.19
CA ALA A 378 18.04 10.09 -0.54
C ALA A 378 18.53 10.45 -1.96
N ASP A 379 19.68 9.91 -2.38
CA ASP A 379 20.17 10.12 -3.75
C ASP A 379 19.28 9.43 -4.80
N LEU A 380 18.75 8.23 -4.53
CA LEU A 380 17.77 7.57 -5.41
C LEU A 380 16.48 8.38 -5.53
N MET A 381 15.99 8.97 -4.43
CA MET A 381 14.85 9.89 -4.48
C MET A 381 15.14 11.11 -5.38
N ARG A 382 16.35 11.69 -5.27
CA ARG A 382 16.76 12.84 -6.09
C ARG A 382 17.06 12.47 -7.55
N LEU A 383 17.27 11.20 -7.86
CA LEU A 383 17.40 10.67 -9.22
C LEU A 383 16.07 10.48 -9.95
N ARG A 384 14.93 10.64 -9.25
CA ARG A 384 13.60 10.60 -9.85
C ARG A 384 13.48 11.66 -10.94
N ARG A 385 12.62 11.39 -11.93
CA ARG A 385 12.32 12.32 -13.01
C ARG A 385 11.73 13.60 -12.40
N PRO A 386 12.30 14.76 -12.74
CA PRO A 386 11.78 16.04 -12.25
C PRO A 386 10.40 16.32 -12.84
N ALA A 387 9.65 17.21 -12.19
CA ALA A 387 8.42 17.72 -12.78
C ALA A 387 8.70 18.38 -14.13
N GLU A 388 7.69 18.43 -15.00
CA GLU A 388 7.85 18.99 -16.34
C GLU A 388 8.33 20.45 -16.26
N GLY A 389 9.50 20.72 -16.86
CA GLY A 389 10.14 22.04 -16.83
C GLY A 389 11.10 22.29 -15.67
N GLU A 390 11.25 21.36 -14.72
CA GLU A 390 12.20 21.46 -13.61
C GLU A 390 13.55 20.76 -13.90
N PRO A 391 14.68 21.27 -13.35
CA PRO A 391 15.97 20.61 -13.49
C PRO A 391 16.06 19.35 -12.60
N PRO A 392 16.98 18.40 -12.91
CA PRO A 392 17.27 17.27 -12.02
C PRO A 392 17.68 17.73 -10.62
N LEU A 393 17.19 17.03 -9.58
CA LEU A 393 17.48 17.37 -8.18
C LEU A 393 18.91 17.01 -7.75
N ILE A 394 19.64 16.24 -8.55
CA ILE A 394 21.04 15.89 -8.33
C ILE A 394 21.84 15.88 -9.65
N SER A 395 22.98 16.58 -9.65
CA SER A 395 23.91 16.56 -10.78
C SER A 395 24.93 15.41 -10.68
N LEU A 396 25.56 15.06 -11.79
CA LEU A 396 26.62 14.05 -11.81
C LEU A 396 27.79 14.46 -10.92
N GLU A 397 28.19 15.73 -10.95
CA GLU A 397 29.30 16.27 -10.16
C GLU A 397 28.99 16.18 -8.67
N GLN A 398 27.76 16.51 -8.26
CA GLN A 398 27.32 16.38 -6.88
C GLN A 398 27.42 14.93 -6.41
N LEU A 399 26.96 13.97 -7.22
CA LEU A 399 27.01 12.55 -6.88
C LEU A 399 28.44 12.02 -6.85
N GLN A 400 29.29 12.40 -7.80
CA GLN A 400 30.71 12.04 -7.82
C GLN A 400 31.48 12.61 -6.61
N ALA A 401 31.14 13.82 -6.15
CA ALA A 401 31.74 14.44 -4.98
C ALA A 401 31.48 13.65 -3.68
N GLN A 402 30.44 12.80 -3.65
CA GLN A 402 30.13 11.97 -2.48
C GLN A 402 31.04 10.74 -2.32
N LYS A 403 31.98 10.47 -3.24
CA LYS A 403 32.81 9.26 -3.24
C LYS A 403 33.43 8.90 -1.89
N GLN A 404 33.94 9.88 -1.14
CA GLN A 404 34.55 9.65 0.17
C GLN A 404 33.54 9.25 1.25
N ARG A 405 32.28 9.68 1.14
CA ARG A 405 31.20 9.30 2.05
C ARG A 405 30.75 7.84 1.87
N PHE A 406 31.06 7.25 0.72
CA PHE A 406 30.83 5.85 0.38
C PHE A 406 32.12 5.01 0.43
N ALA A 407 33.16 5.45 1.14
CA ALA A 407 34.45 4.76 1.15
C ALA A 407 34.36 3.30 1.68
N ASP A 408 33.40 3.03 2.55
CA ASP A 408 33.05 1.70 3.07
C ASP A 408 32.17 0.88 2.12
N ARG A 409 31.48 1.52 1.18
CA ARG A 409 30.61 0.88 0.16
C ARG A 409 30.84 1.45 -1.25
N PRO A 410 32.05 1.32 -1.83
CA PRO A 410 32.38 1.93 -3.12
C PRO A 410 31.54 1.39 -4.29
N ALA A 411 31.08 0.14 -4.21
CA ALA A 411 30.20 -0.47 -5.20
C ALA A 411 28.82 0.23 -5.28
N LEU A 412 28.30 0.69 -4.14
CA LEU A 412 27.04 1.43 -4.06
C LEU A 412 27.18 2.82 -4.69
N HIS A 413 28.31 3.50 -4.48
CA HIS A 413 28.60 4.77 -5.16
C HIS A 413 28.70 4.60 -6.68
N ALA A 414 29.44 3.59 -7.14
CA ALA A 414 29.56 3.29 -8.57
C ALA A 414 28.17 3.00 -9.20
N TYR A 415 27.32 2.27 -8.49
CA TYR A 415 25.94 2.03 -8.91
C TYR A 415 25.15 3.33 -9.07
N LEU A 416 25.16 4.22 -8.07
CA LEU A 416 24.43 5.50 -8.14
C LEU A 416 24.92 6.35 -9.32
N VAL A 417 26.23 6.41 -9.57
CA VAL A 417 26.81 7.14 -10.70
C VAL A 417 26.35 6.55 -12.04
N ALA A 418 26.35 5.22 -12.17
CA ALA A 418 25.82 4.55 -13.35
C ALA A 418 24.31 4.82 -13.54
N ALA A 419 23.53 4.78 -12.45
CA ALA A 419 22.10 5.05 -12.47
C ALA A 419 21.82 6.49 -12.94
N TRP A 420 22.63 7.47 -12.51
CA TRP A 420 22.54 8.84 -13.03
C TRP A 420 22.73 8.88 -14.55
N HIS A 421 23.76 8.21 -15.08
CA HIS A 421 24.00 8.16 -16.52
C HIS A 421 22.83 7.54 -17.29
N PHE A 422 22.19 6.51 -16.74
CA PHE A 422 21.06 5.85 -17.36
C PHE A 422 19.77 6.70 -17.31
N TYR A 423 19.35 7.12 -16.11
CA TYR A 423 18.05 7.77 -15.91
C TYR A 423 18.03 9.27 -16.23
N ARG A 424 19.11 10.00 -15.93
CA ARG A 424 19.20 11.45 -16.16
C ARG A 424 20.02 11.78 -17.41
N GLY A 425 21.13 11.07 -17.60
CA GLY A 425 22.00 11.26 -18.75
C GLY A 425 21.45 10.66 -20.04
N HIS A 426 20.50 9.70 -19.95
CA HIS A 426 20.01 8.90 -21.07
C HIS A 426 21.15 8.30 -21.93
N ASP A 427 22.27 7.95 -21.28
CA ASP A 427 23.51 7.50 -21.91
C ASP A 427 23.89 6.11 -21.40
N ALA A 428 23.32 5.10 -22.07
CA ALA A 428 23.53 3.69 -21.73
C ALA A 428 25.01 3.27 -21.83
N ALA A 429 25.78 3.85 -22.75
CA ALA A 429 27.19 3.52 -22.90
C ALA A 429 28.01 4.01 -21.70
N LYS A 430 27.75 5.23 -21.20
CA LYS A 430 28.38 5.74 -19.98
C LYS A 430 27.90 5.01 -18.73
N ALA A 431 26.62 4.62 -18.66
CA ALA A 431 26.11 3.79 -17.57
C ALA A 431 26.89 2.47 -17.47
N LEU A 432 27.08 1.77 -18.60
CA LEU A 432 27.88 0.53 -18.66
C LEU A 432 29.35 0.75 -18.28
N ALA A 433 29.94 1.87 -18.68
CA ALA A 433 31.33 2.21 -18.38
C ALA A 433 31.54 2.60 -16.90
N ALA A 434 30.51 3.11 -16.22
CA ALA A 434 30.56 3.48 -14.81
C ALA A 434 30.36 2.29 -13.86
N LEU A 435 29.73 1.20 -14.33
CA LEU A 435 29.56 -0.02 -13.56
C LEU A 435 30.90 -0.77 -13.38
N PRO A 436 31.11 -1.45 -12.24
CA PRO A 436 32.28 -2.31 -12.07
C PRO A 436 32.28 -3.44 -13.11
N ALA A 437 33.43 -4.12 -13.29
CA ALA A 437 33.48 -5.29 -14.16
C ALA A 437 32.58 -6.42 -13.61
N GLU A 438 31.97 -7.21 -14.49
CA GLU A 438 31.21 -8.39 -14.09
C GLU A 438 32.10 -9.37 -13.31
N ASP A 439 31.62 -9.82 -12.16
CA ASP A 439 32.18 -10.98 -11.46
C ASP A 439 31.15 -12.12 -11.48
N PRO A 440 31.34 -13.14 -12.35
CA PRO A 440 30.43 -14.28 -12.45
C PRO A 440 30.33 -15.13 -11.18
N GLN A 441 31.29 -15.03 -10.26
CA GLN A 441 31.34 -15.80 -9.02
C GLN A 441 30.81 -15.03 -7.80
N ALA A 442 30.61 -13.71 -7.93
CA ALA A 442 30.07 -12.92 -6.83
C ALA A 442 28.66 -13.39 -6.43
N ARG A 443 28.34 -13.31 -5.14
CA ARG A 443 26.97 -13.50 -4.65
C ARG A 443 26.09 -12.37 -5.20
N LEU A 444 24.83 -12.69 -5.54
CA LEU A 444 23.83 -11.68 -5.88
C LEU A 444 23.27 -11.03 -4.60
N ASP A 445 24.11 -10.27 -3.89
CA ASP A 445 23.63 -9.31 -2.90
C ASP A 445 22.85 -8.16 -3.60
N LEU A 446 22.19 -7.29 -2.82
CA LEU A 446 21.34 -6.25 -3.38
C LEU A 446 22.11 -5.32 -4.33
N VAL A 447 23.32 -4.91 -3.94
CA VAL A 447 24.12 -3.96 -4.73
C VAL A 447 24.58 -4.62 -6.02
N THR A 448 25.10 -5.84 -5.96
CA THR A 448 25.52 -6.61 -7.13
C THR A 448 24.34 -6.87 -8.07
N PHE A 449 23.19 -7.26 -7.54
CA PHE A 449 21.98 -7.47 -8.34
C PHE A 449 21.49 -6.17 -8.99
N SER A 450 21.56 -5.04 -8.28
CA SER A 450 21.21 -3.73 -8.83
C SER A 450 22.15 -3.32 -9.97
N GLN A 451 23.46 -3.55 -9.82
CA GLN A 451 24.45 -3.29 -10.87
C GLN A 451 24.21 -4.14 -12.12
N GLU A 452 23.95 -5.44 -11.96
CA GLU A 452 23.67 -6.33 -13.09
C GLU A 452 22.31 -6.05 -13.73
N THR A 453 21.31 -5.65 -12.95
CA THR A 453 20.03 -5.14 -13.47
C THR A 453 20.27 -3.91 -14.34
N LEU A 454 20.98 -2.89 -13.83
CA LEU A 454 21.25 -1.70 -14.61
C LEU A 454 22.11 -2.00 -15.86
N ARG A 455 23.01 -2.97 -15.79
CA ARG A 455 23.78 -3.45 -16.94
C ARG A 455 22.87 -3.98 -18.03
N GLY A 456 21.95 -4.88 -17.72
CA GLY A 456 21.06 -5.43 -18.74
C GLY A 456 20.07 -4.40 -19.28
N LEU A 457 19.55 -3.50 -18.44
CA LEU A 457 18.73 -2.37 -18.89
C LEU A 457 19.50 -1.45 -19.85
N ALA A 458 20.78 -1.16 -19.57
CA ALA A 458 21.63 -0.38 -20.45
C ALA A 458 21.99 -1.11 -21.76
N LEU A 459 22.15 -2.44 -21.74
CA LEU A 459 22.31 -3.24 -22.96
C LEU A 459 21.06 -3.12 -23.86
N GLU A 460 19.86 -3.26 -23.30
CA GLU A 460 18.61 -3.09 -24.04
C GLU A 460 18.47 -1.67 -24.61
N ALA A 461 18.73 -0.65 -23.80
CA ALA A 461 18.66 0.75 -24.23
C ALA A 461 19.67 1.09 -25.35
N LYS A 462 20.78 0.36 -25.44
CA LYS A 462 21.78 0.48 -26.52
C LYS A 462 21.40 -0.34 -27.78
N GLY A 463 20.33 -1.13 -27.72
CA GLY A 463 19.89 -2.01 -28.81
C GLY A 463 20.51 -3.41 -28.80
N ASP A 464 21.21 -3.80 -27.74
CA ASP A 464 21.77 -5.16 -27.58
C ASP A 464 20.83 -6.07 -26.79
N ALA A 465 19.67 -6.38 -27.40
CA ALA A 465 18.63 -7.17 -26.76
C ALA A 465 19.06 -8.62 -26.46
N GLU A 466 19.86 -9.24 -27.34
CA GLU A 466 20.37 -10.60 -27.13
C GLU A 466 21.46 -10.65 -26.04
N GLY A 467 22.32 -9.62 -25.97
CA GLY A 467 23.28 -9.48 -24.87
C GLY A 467 22.59 -9.33 -23.52
N ALA A 468 21.53 -8.52 -23.44
CA ALA A 468 20.71 -8.40 -22.23
C ALA A 468 20.06 -9.72 -21.84
N TYR A 469 19.45 -10.44 -22.80
CA TYR A 469 18.86 -11.74 -22.53
C TYR A 469 19.89 -12.76 -22.02
N ALA A 470 21.06 -12.83 -22.65
CA ALA A 470 22.14 -13.71 -22.21
C ALA A 470 22.61 -13.37 -20.79
N LEU A 471 22.62 -12.09 -20.41
CA LEU A 471 22.86 -11.68 -19.03
C LEU A 471 21.76 -12.20 -18.10
N TRP A 472 20.47 -11.98 -18.40
CA TRP A 472 19.35 -12.44 -17.57
C TRP A 472 19.38 -13.95 -17.33
N GLN A 473 19.66 -14.74 -18.38
CA GLN A 473 19.83 -16.19 -18.25
C GLN A 473 20.99 -16.57 -17.33
N ARG A 474 22.14 -15.89 -17.46
CA ARG A 474 23.31 -16.15 -16.59
C ARG A 474 22.98 -15.82 -15.13
N LEU A 475 22.28 -14.73 -14.86
CA LEU A 475 21.89 -14.35 -13.50
C LEU A 475 20.95 -15.38 -12.85
N LEU A 476 20.03 -15.99 -13.61
CA LEU A 476 19.18 -17.07 -13.10
C LEU A 476 19.96 -18.31 -12.63
N GLN A 477 21.16 -18.55 -13.18
CA GLN A 477 22.03 -19.66 -12.78
C GLN A 477 22.87 -19.35 -11.54
N ARG A 478 22.89 -18.09 -11.07
CA ARG A 478 23.67 -17.63 -9.90
C ARG A 478 22.91 -17.74 -8.58
N GLN A 479 21.93 -18.65 -8.49
CA GLN A 479 21.11 -18.90 -7.30
C GLN A 479 20.48 -17.59 -6.74
N PRO A 480 19.68 -16.87 -7.55
CA PRO A 480 18.99 -15.67 -7.08
C PRO A 480 18.00 -15.99 -5.95
N SER A 481 17.70 -14.99 -5.10
CA SER A 481 16.55 -15.07 -4.19
C SER A 481 15.22 -15.14 -4.96
N GLU A 482 14.11 -15.48 -4.30
CA GLU A 482 12.79 -15.53 -4.96
C GLU A 482 12.37 -14.18 -5.56
N LEU A 483 12.65 -13.08 -4.85
CA LEU A 483 12.47 -11.72 -5.36
C LEU A 483 13.27 -11.48 -6.64
N GLN A 484 14.57 -11.76 -6.59
CA GLN A 484 15.48 -11.57 -7.73
C GLN A 484 15.06 -12.46 -8.91
N ARG A 485 14.65 -13.71 -8.65
CA ARG A 485 14.12 -14.63 -9.65
C ARG A 485 12.87 -14.04 -10.32
N GLY A 486 11.90 -13.54 -9.54
CA GLY A 486 10.69 -12.91 -10.07
C GLY A 486 11.01 -11.76 -11.03
N GLN A 487 11.94 -10.88 -10.66
CA GLN A 487 12.38 -9.79 -11.55
C GLN A 487 13.11 -10.29 -12.79
N LEU A 488 13.97 -11.31 -12.68
CA LEU A 488 14.67 -11.89 -13.82
C LEU A 488 13.70 -12.55 -14.81
N GLU A 489 12.65 -13.21 -14.32
CA GLU A 489 11.58 -13.74 -15.17
C GLU A 489 10.84 -12.60 -15.90
N LEU A 490 10.55 -11.48 -15.22
CA LEU A 490 9.97 -10.28 -15.84
C LEU A 490 10.90 -9.69 -16.90
N ALA A 491 12.20 -9.59 -16.64
CA ALA A 491 13.19 -9.08 -17.60
C ALA A 491 13.22 -9.94 -18.86
N ILE A 492 13.25 -11.27 -18.71
CA ILE A 492 13.21 -12.22 -19.82
C ILE A 492 11.91 -12.09 -20.62
N ALA A 493 10.78 -11.99 -19.92
CA ALA A 493 9.47 -11.88 -20.56
C ALA A 493 9.33 -10.58 -21.38
N LEU A 494 9.73 -9.44 -20.81
CA LEU A 494 9.77 -8.15 -21.52
C LEU A 494 10.66 -8.21 -22.76
N ASN A 495 11.88 -8.73 -22.61
CA ASN A 495 12.85 -8.84 -23.69
C ASN A 495 12.32 -9.69 -24.86
N ARG A 496 11.85 -10.91 -24.56
CA ARG A 496 11.37 -11.85 -25.58
C ARG A 496 10.03 -11.45 -26.19
N ALA A 497 9.13 -10.83 -25.42
CA ALA A 497 7.89 -10.27 -25.97
C ALA A 497 8.19 -9.14 -26.97
N ARG A 498 9.09 -8.21 -26.65
CA ARG A 498 9.52 -7.13 -27.56
C ARG A 498 10.19 -7.66 -28.83
N ALA A 499 10.87 -8.81 -28.74
CA ALA A 499 11.46 -9.51 -29.88
C ALA A 499 10.44 -10.34 -30.70
N GLY A 500 9.16 -10.39 -30.30
CA GLY A 500 8.12 -11.21 -30.95
C GLY A 500 8.26 -12.71 -30.69
N GLN A 501 9.07 -13.12 -29.72
CA GLN A 501 9.37 -14.52 -29.40
C GLN A 501 8.56 -15.02 -28.20
N VAL A 502 7.26 -14.72 -28.18
CA VAL A 502 6.37 -15.05 -27.07
C VAL A 502 6.26 -16.57 -26.87
N ASP A 503 6.21 -17.35 -27.94
CA ASP A 503 6.12 -18.82 -27.90
C ASP A 503 7.22 -19.47 -27.04
N ALA A 504 8.44 -18.93 -27.07
CA ALA A 504 9.56 -19.47 -26.31
C ALA A 504 9.34 -19.36 -24.79
N LEU A 505 8.52 -18.40 -24.34
CA LEU A 505 8.20 -18.21 -22.92
C LEU A 505 7.26 -19.29 -22.38
N PHE A 506 6.57 -20.02 -23.25
CA PHE A 506 5.64 -21.10 -22.91
C PHE A 506 6.20 -22.50 -23.18
N ALA A 507 7.45 -22.60 -23.65
CA ALA A 507 8.13 -23.88 -23.79
C ALA A 507 8.34 -24.56 -22.41
N ALA A 508 8.44 -25.89 -22.39
CA ALA A 508 8.57 -26.68 -21.16
C ALA A 508 9.84 -26.36 -20.35
N ASP A 509 10.91 -25.91 -21.01
CA ASP A 509 12.18 -25.50 -20.42
C ASP A 509 12.26 -23.99 -20.16
N SER A 510 11.18 -23.24 -20.37
CA SER A 510 11.14 -21.81 -20.10
C SER A 510 11.44 -21.53 -18.63
N PRO A 511 12.33 -20.55 -18.33
CA PRO A 511 12.55 -20.10 -16.97
C PRO A 511 11.38 -19.28 -16.43
N VAL A 512 10.47 -18.79 -17.28
CA VAL A 512 9.35 -17.91 -16.89
C VAL A 512 8.17 -18.77 -16.42
N ARG A 513 7.96 -18.79 -15.11
CA ARG A 513 6.95 -19.61 -14.41
C ARG A 513 5.97 -18.77 -13.61
N THR A 514 6.28 -17.50 -13.36
CA THR A 514 5.42 -16.55 -12.66
C THR A 514 4.08 -16.42 -13.38
N ALA A 515 3.00 -16.86 -12.73
CA ALA A 515 1.68 -16.96 -13.35
C ALA A 515 1.14 -15.61 -13.89
N PRO A 516 1.19 -14.48 -13.14
CA PRO A 516 0.76 -13.19 -13.69
C PRO A 516 1.50 -12.77 -14.98
N ILE A 517 2.80 -13.04 -15.10
CA ILE A 517 3.58 -12.74 -16.33
C ILE A 517 3.02 -13.52 -17.51
N ARG A 518 2.79 -14.83 -17.33
CA ARG A 518 2.26 -15.72 -18.38
C ARG A 518 0.84 -15.33 -18.76
N GLU A 519 -0.01 -15.00 -17.80
CA GLU A 519 -1.39 -14.56 -18.03
C GLU A 519 -1.45 -13.24 -18.82
N ILE A 520 -0.62 -12.24 -18.48
CA ILE A 520 -0.53 -10.98 -19.21
C ILE A 520 -0.12 -11.22 -20.67
N LEU A 521 0.84 -12.12 -20.90
CA LEU A 521 1.30 -12.44 -22.24
C LEU A 521 0.20 -13.12 -23.09
N LEU A 522 -0.52 -14.08 -22.51
CA LEU A 522 -1.64 -14.74 -23.17
C LEU A 522 -2.72 -13.73 -23.58
N ARG A 523 -3.11 -12.85 -22.66
CA ARG A 523 -4.16 -11.84 -22.89
C ARG A 523 -3.79 -10.85 -24.00
N ASN A 524 -2.56 -10.35 -23.98
CA ASN A 524 -2.22 -9.14 -24.74
C ASN A 524 -1.44 -9.38 -26.03
N VAL A 525 -0.58 -10.41 -26.09
CA VAL A 525 0.43 -10.54 -27.17
C VAL A 525 0.48 -11.92 -27.84
N ALA A 526 -0.06 -12.97 -27.22
CA ALA A 526 -0.05 -14.32 -27.76
C ALA A 526 -0.77 -14.43 -29.11
N SER A 527 -0.33 -15.36 -29.94
CA SER A 527 -1.01 -15.76 -31.18
C SER A 527 -2.15 -16.73 -30.91
N ALA A 528 -3.08 -16.88 -31.86
CA ALA A 528 -4.14 -17.89 -31.78
C ALA A 528 -3.59 -19.32 -31.61
N ASP A 529 -2.47 -19.64 -32.28
CA ASP A 529 -1.83 -20.95 -32.17
C ASP A 529 -1.22 -21.20 -30.79
N LEU A 530 -0.61 -20.18 -30.18
CA LEU A 530 -0.14 -20.28 -28.81
C LEU A 530 -1.30 -20.47 -27.83
N LEU A 531 -2.34 -19.66 -27.93
CA LEU A 531 -3.51 -19.77 -27.06
C LEU A 531 -4.18 -21.14 -27.16
N ARG A 532 -4.34 -21.66 -28.39
CA ARG A 532 -4.93 -22.98 -28.62
C ARG A 532 -4.10 -24.11 -28.02
N ARG A 533 -2.76 -24.05 -28.15
CA ARG A 533 -1.86 -25.02 -27.51
C ARG A 533 -1.98 -24.94 -25.99
N GLN A 534 -1.96 -23.74 -25.43
CA GLN A 534 -1.98 -23.53 -23.98
C GLN A 534 -3.31 -23.94 -23.34
N ALA A 535 -4.43 -23.71 -24.02
CA ALA A 535 -5.77 -24.08 -23.54
C ALA A 535 -5.94 -25.60 -23.28
N VAL A 536 -5.21 -26.44 -24.02
CA VAL A 536 -5.32 -27.91 -23.93
C VAL A 536 -4.10 -28.56 -23.27
N ASP A 537 -3.10 -27.78 -22.86
CA ASP A 537 -1.88 -28.32 -22.25
C ASP A 537 -2.16 -28.78 -20.81
N SER A 538 -2.24 -30.09 -20.61
CA SER A 538 -2.46 -30.70 -19.29
C SER A 538 -1.35 -30.42 -18.26
N ALA A 539 -0.15 -30.01 -18.70
CA ALA A 539 0.93 -29.64 -17.79
C ALA A 539 0.75 -28.23 -17.20
N ALA A 540 -0.13 -27.40 -17.79
CA ALA A 540 -0.32 -26.03 -17.38
C ALA A 540 -1.38 -25.87 -16.28
N PRO A 541 -1.23 -24.86 -15.39
CA PRO A 541 -2.23 -24.56 -14.37
C PRO A 541 -3.61 -24.27 -14.97
N GLN A 542 -4.67 -24.70 -14.29
CA GLN A 542 -6.07 -24.52 -14.74
C GLN A 542 -6.37 -23.08 -15.16
N ARG A 543 -6.00 -22.10 -14.31
CA ARG A 543 -6.21 -20.67 -14.55
C ARG A 543 -5.49 -20.17 -15.82
N GLU A 544 -4.30 -20.68 -16.10
CA GLU A 544 -3.55 -20.34 -17.31
C GLU A 544 -4.26 -20.87 -18.56
N ARG A 545 -4.74 -22.13 -18.51
CA ARG A 545 -5.51 -22.73 -19.62
C ARG A 545 -6.82 -21.98 -19.87
N ASP A 546 -7.52 -21.60 -18.80
CA ASP A 546 -8.77 -20.84 -18.88
C ASP A 546 -8.53 -19.44 -19.45
N THR A 547 -7.46 -18.75 -19.03
CA THR A 547 -7.04 -17.46 -19.59
C THR A 547 -6.74 -17.58 -21.08
N ALA A 548 -6.05 -18.64 -21.49
CA ALA A 548 -5.73 -18.89 -22.89
C ALA A 548 -7.00 -19.13 -23.72
N LEU A 549 -7.87 -20.01 -23.25
CA LEU A 549 -9.11 -20.37 -23.95
C LEU A 549 -10.09 -19.20 -24.03
N PHE A 550 -10.26 -18.45 -22.94
CA PHE A 550 -11.08 -17.25 -22.93
C PHE A 550 -10.57 -16.23 -23.95
N THR A 551 -9.26 -15.95 -23.93
CA THR A 551 -8.66 -14.96 -24.84
C THR A 551 -8.82 -15.39 -26.30
N LEU A 552 -8.64 -16.68 -26.60
CA LEU A 552 -8.81 -17.22 -27.95
C LEU A 552 -10.23 -17.01 -28.46
N LEU A 553 -11.23 -17.52 -27.71
CA LEU A 553 -12.64 -17.42 -28.08
C LEU A 553 -13.11 -15.96 -28.16
N TYR A 554 -12.66 -15.13 -27.23
CA TYR A 554 -12.95 -13.69 -27.24
C TYR A 554 -12.42 -13.03 -28.51
N LYS A 555 -11.12 -13.19 -28.80
CA LYS A 555 -10.50 -12.50 -29.92
C LYS A 555 -10.99 -13.03 -31.26
N ASP A 556 -11.15 -14.34 -31.43
CA ASP A 556 -11.71 -14.91 -32.66
C ASP A 556 -13.11 -14.34 -32.96
N LEU A 557 -13.98 -14.29 -31.95
CA LEU A 557 -15.33 -13.76 -32.09
C LEU A 557 -15.34 -12.25 -32.35
N VAL A 558 -14.67 -11.49 -31.48
CA VAL A 558 -14.73 -10.02 -31.46
C VAL A 558 -13.94 -9.41 -32.62
N PHE A 559 -12.89 -10.06 -33.12
CA PHE A 559 -12.13 -9.58 -34.28
C PHE A 559 -12.71 -10.10 -35.62
N GLY A 560 -13.81 -10.87 -35.56
CA GLY A 560 -14.60 -11.28 -36.73
C GLY A 560 -14.09 -12.54 -37.44
N ASP A 561 -13.19 -13.31 -36.83
CA ASP A 561 -12.80 -14.63 -37.32
C ASP A 561 -13.76 -15.71 -36.81
N TYR A 562 -15.00 -15.64 -37.30
CA TYR A 562 -16.07 -16.58 -36.91
C TYR A 562 -15.73 -18.03 -37.27
N ALA A 563 -14.89 -18.26 -38.29
CA ALA A 563 -14.45 -19.59 -38.68
C ALA A 563 -13.52 -20.20 -37.63
N ALA A 564 -12.56 -19.43 -37.12
CA ALA A 564 -11.71 -19.84 -36.01
C ALA A 564 -12.52 -20.04 -34.72
N PHE A 565 -13.43 -19.11 -34.40
CA PHE A 565 -14.30 -19.24 -33.24
C PHE A 565 -15.09 -20.56 -33.25
N LEU A 566 -15.74 -20.89 -34.37
CA LEU A 566 -16.52 -22.13 -34.50
C LEU A 566 -15.66 -23.40 -34.39
N LYS A 567 -14.40 -23.33 -34.84
CA LYS A 567 -13.44 -24.44 -34.73
C LYS A 567 -13.01 -24.64 -33.27
N ASP A 568 -12.82 -23.57 -32.52
CA ASP A 568 -12.23 -23.60 -31.18
C ASP A 568 -13.28 -23.61 -30.05
N GLN A 569 -14.54 -23.24 -30.30
CA GLN A 569 -15.63 -23.31 -29.33
C GLN A 569 -15.82 -24.71 -28.68
N PRO A 570 -15.63 -25.85 -29.39
CA PRO A 570 -15.69 -27.18 -28.78
C PRO A 570 -14.62 -27.44 -27.70
N LEU A 571 -13.62 -26.56 -27.54
CA LEU A 571 -12.63 -26.65 -26.46
C LEU A 571 -13.20 -26.22 -25.09
N ILE A 572 -14.41 -25.63 -25.05
CA ILE A 572 -15.10 -25.32 -23.79
C ILE A 572 -15.31 -26.63 -23.00
N PRO A 573 -14.90 -26.69 -21.71
CA PRO A 573 -15.06 -27.89 -20.90
C PRO A 573 -16.52 -28.38 -20.80
N SER A 574 -16.69 -29.70 -20.64
CA SER A 574 -17.97 -30.33 -20.34
C SER A 574 -17.90 -31.02 -18.96
N PRO A 575 -18.76 -30.65 -17.98
CA PRO A 575 -19.83 -29.65 -18.07
C PRO A 575 -19.31 -28.22 -18.20
N THR A 576 -20.10 -27.35 -18.83
CA THR A 576 -19.77 -25.93 -19.02
C THR A 576 -19.49 -25.26 -17.67
N PRO A 577 -18.34 -24.56 -17.52
CA PRO A 577 -18.05 -23.80 -16.30
C PRO A 577 -19.14 -22.76 -16.02
N LYS A 578 -19.49 -22.58 -14.74
CA LYS A 578 -20.43 -21.53 -14.34
C LYS A 578 -19.78 -20.15 -14.48
N VAL A 579 -20.58 -19.13 -14.78
CA VAL A 579 -20.16 -17.73 -14.73
C VAL A 579 -20.49 -17.24 -13.32
N GLU A 580 -19.45 -17.13 -12.48
CA GLU A 580 -19.55 -16.63 -11.12
C GLU A 580 -19.29 -15.11 -11.09
N ASP A 581 -19.89 -14.42 -10.11
CA ASP A 581 -19.66 -12.99 -9.91
C ASP A 581 -18.18 -12.73 -9.59
N GLY A 582 -17.60 -11.69 -10.20
CA GLY A 582 -16.17 -11.37 -10.09
C GLY A 582 -15.26 -12.11 -11.08
N ASN A 583 -15.72 -13.20 -11.73
CA ASN A 583 -14.92 -13.89 -12.75
C ASN A 583 -15.11 -13.26 -14.14
N GLU A 584 -14.27 -12.28 -14.45
CA GLU A 584 -14.28 -11.59 -15.75
C GLU A 584 -13.90 -12.51 -16.93
N LEU A 585 -13.03 -13.51 -16.70
CA LEU A 585 -12.49 -14.42 -17.71
C LEU A 585 -13.18 -15.79 -17.74
N ALA A 586 -14.46 -15.86 -17.32
CA ALA A 586 -15.22 -17.09 -17.31
C ALA A 586 -15.49 -17.63 -18.73
N VAL A 587 -14.85 -18.74 -19.11
CA VAL A 587 -15.01 -19.40 -20.42
C VAL A 587 -16.46 -19.81 -20.70
N GLY A 588 -17.25 -20.09 -19.66
CA GLY A 588 -18.67 -20.45 -19.78
C GLY A 588 -19.53 -19.42 -20.50
N ARG A 589 -19.09 -18.15 -20.57
CA ARG A 589 -19.78 -17.08 -21.32
C ARG A 589 -19.97 -17.43 -22.80
N PHE A 590 -19.04 -18.18 -23.41
CA PHE A 590 -19.09 -18.55 -24.84
C PHE A 590 -20.03 -19.73 -25.15
N ALA A 591 -20.65 -20.32 -24.13
CA ALA A 591 -21.72 -21.31 -24.28
C ALA A 591 -23.13 -20.66 -24.27
N TRP A 592 -23.23 -19.40 -24.68
CA TRP A 592 -24.50 -18.65 -24.69
C TRP A 592 -25.54 -19.29 -25.62
N THR A 593 -26.68 -19.66 -25.04
CA THR A 593 -27.79 -20.33 -25.74
C THR A 593 -28.75 -19.36 -26.44
N GLY A 594 -28.44 -18.06 -26.41
CA GLY A 594 -29.32 -17.01 -26.93
C GLY A 594 -30.27 -16.46 -25.86
N GLN A 595 -31.25 -15.68 -26.30
CA GLN A 595 -32.30 -15.12 -25.46
C GLN A 595 -33.64 -15.10 -26.22
N GLN A 596 -34.74 -15.26 -25.49
CA GLN A 596 -36.11 -15.19 -26.05
C GLN A 596 -36.88 -13.96 -25.55
N ASP A 597 -36.51 -13.43 -24.39
CA ASP A 597 -37.11 -12.22 -23.85
C ASP A 597 -36.54 -10.98 -24.56
N GLY A 598 -37.40 -10.26 -25.29
CA GLY A 598 -37.01 -9.11 -26.10
C GLY A 598 -36.64 -9.51 -27.52
N TYR A 599 -35.47 -9.07 -28.00
CA TYR A 599 -35.03 -9.36 -29.37
C TYR A 599 -34.49 -10.79 -29.42
N ALA A 600 -35.19 -11.64 -30.15
CA ALA A 600 -34.94 -13.08 -30.16
C ALA A 600 -33.59 -13.39 -30.84
N CYS A 601 -32.68 -13.94 -30.07
CA CYS A 601 -31.36 -14.33 -30.53
C CYS A 601 -31.14 -15.83 -30.41
N PRO A 602 -30.61 -16.47 -31.47
CA PRO A 602 -30.22 -17.87 -31.40
C PRO A 602 -28.93 -18.04 -30.58
N SER A 603 -28.46 -19.29 -30.45
CA SER A 603 -27.19 -19.58 -29.78
C SER A 603 -26.01 -18.85 -30.41
N LEU A 604 -24.94 -18.63 -29.63
CA LEU A 604 -23.73 -17.98 -30.13
C LEU A 604 -23.09 -18.74 -31.29
N THR A 605 -23.16 -20.07 -31.27
CA THR A 605 -22.71 -20.94 -32.37
C THR A 605 -23.48 -20.64 -33.66
N GLU A 606 -24.80 -20.48 -33.58
CA GLU A 606 -25.62 -20.16 -34.75
C GLU A 606 -25.38 -18.72 -35.24
N VAL A 607 -25.22 -17.77 -34.31
CA VAL A 607 -24.83 -16.38 -34.65
C VAL A 607 -23.52 -16.36 -35.44
N ALA A 608 -22.47 -17.01 -34.92
CA ALA A 608 -21.17 -17.10 -35.59
C ALA A 608 -21.25 -17.81 -36.95
N THR A 609 -22.04 -18.89 -37.05
CA THR A 609 -22.26 -19.62 -38.32
C THR A 609 -22.89 -18.72 -39.38
N ARG A 610 -23.92 -17.94 -39.01
CA ARG A 610 -24.59 -17.00 -39.93
C ARG A 610 -23.65 -15.87 -40.37
N LEU A 611 -22.89 -15.29 -39.43
CA LEU A 611 -21.93 -14.22 -39.75
C LEU A 611 -20.75 -14.71 -40.60
N GLN A 612 -20.31 -15.96 -40.42
CA GLN A 612 -19.31 -16.59 -41.29
C GLN A 612 -19.83 -16.71 -42.73
N GLY A 613 -21.08 -17.15 -42.91
CA GLY A 613 -21.70 -17.30 -44.23
C GLY A 613 -22.10 -15.98 -44.88
N ASN A 614 -22.49 -14.99 -44.07
CA ASN A 614 -22.87 -13.65 -44.50
C ASN A 614 -22.51 -12.63 -43.41
N ALA A 615 -21.39 -11.91 -43.59
CA ALA A 615 -20.94 -10.88 -42.66
C ALA A 615 -21.91 -9.69 -42.50
N LYS A 616 -22.94 -9.58 -43.36
CA LYS A 616 -24.00 -8.56 -43.28
C LYS A 616 -25.35 -9.13 -42.81
N ASP A 617 -25.37 -10.32 -42.21
CA ASP A 617 -26.59 -10.86 -41.64
C ASP A 617 -27.10 -9.95 -40.51
N ALA A 618 -28.25 -9.30 -40.75
CA ALA A 618 -28.77 -8.27 -39.88
C ALA A 618 -29.14 -8.79 -38.48
N GLN A 619 -29.81 -9.95 -38.42
CA GLN A 619 -30.21 -10.55 -37.15
C GLN A 619 -28.99 -11.03 -36.38
N ALA A 620 -28.05 -11.71 -37.04
CA ALA A 620 -26.85 -12.21 -36.40
C ALA A 620 -25.95 -11.06 -35.90
N GLY A 621 -25.85 -9.95 -36.65
CA GLY A 621 -25.11 -8.76 -36.21
C GLY A 621 -25.73 -8.10 -34.97
N ASN A 622 -27.05 -7.93 -34.95
CA ASN A 622 -27.76 -7.46 -33.76
C ASN A 622 -27.56 -8.40 -32.56
N CYS A 623 -27.60 -9.71 -32.78
CA CYS A 623 -27.42 -10.71 -31.73
C CYS A 623 -25.99 -10.82 -31.19
N LEU A 624 -24.97 -10.60 -32.04
CA LEU A 624 -23.60 -10.42 -31.57
C LEU A 624 -23.51 -9.17 -30.68
N GLY A 625 -24.16 -8.07 -31.07
CA GLY A 625 -24.30 -6.88 -30.23
C GLY A 625 -24.91 -7.20 -28.86
N GLU A 626 -25.96 -8.02 -28.83
CA GLU A 626 -26.57 -8.44 -27.56
C GLU A 626 -25.66 -9.28 -26.69
N PHE A 627 -24.94 -10.24 -27.27
CA PHE A 627 -23.96 -11.04 -26.55
C PHE A 627 -22.89 -10.17 -25.87
N ILE A 628 -22.32 -9.22 -26.61
CA ILE A 628 -21.29 -8.30 -26.09
C ILE A 628 -21.86 -7.47 -24.93
N ARG A 629 -23.06 -6.92 -25.08
CA ARG A 629 -23.70 -6.06 -24.09
C ARG A 629 -24.07 -6.82 -22.81
N THR A 630 -24.65 -8.02 -22.92
CA THR A 630 -25.08 -8.79 -21.74
C THR A 630 -23.92 -9.35 -20.94
N ASN A 631 -22.73 -9.47 -21.56
CA ASN A 631 -21.51 -9.92 -20.90
C ASN A 631 -20.59 -8.77 -20.44
N GLY A 632 -20.96 -7.50 -20.67
CA GLY A 632 -20.13 -6.37 -20.28
C GLY A 632 -18.83 -6.27 -21.08
N PHE A 633 -18.83 -6.70 -22.34
CA PHE A 633 -17.63 -6.71 -23.18
C PHE A 633 -17.36 -5.40 -23.94
N ASP A 634 -18.20 -4.38 -23.74
CA ASP A 634 -17.93 -3.02 -24.21
C ASP A 634 -16.72 -2.45 -23.47
N GLY A 635 -15.69 -2.04 -24.22
CA GLY A 635 -14.47 -1.50 -23.60
C GLY A 635 -13.67 -2.54 -22.79
N PHE A 636 -13.93 -3.83 -22.98
CA PHE A 636 -13.24 -4.90 -22.25
C PHE A 636 -11.72 -4.81 -22.37
N SER A 637 -11.00 -5.23 -21.31
CA SER A 637 -9.54 -5.08 -21.20
C SER A 637 -8.74 -5.73 -22.34
N LEU A 638 -9.28 -6.74 -23.03
CA LEU A 638 -8.63 -7.38 -24.20
C LEU A 638 -8.73 -6.56 -25.50
N ASN A 639 -9.48 -5.46 -25.51
CA ASN A 639 -9.60 -4.55 -26.66
C ASN A 639 -8.51 -3.48 -26.72
N THR A 640 -7.78 -3.30 -25.63
CA THR A 640 -6.70 -2.32 -25.51
C THR A 640 -5.39 -3.04 -25.19
N GLN A 641 -4.26 -2.38 -25.45
CA GLN A 641 -2.95 -2.88 -25.04
C GLN A 641 -2.40 -2.02 -23.91
N PRO A 642 -1.61 -2.60 -22.99
CA PRO A 642 -0.79 -1.84 -22.06
C PRO A 642 0.17 -0.87 -22.76
N PRO A 643 0.73 0.12 -22.04
CA PRO A 643 1.82 0.96 -22.53
C PRO A 643 2.99 0.15 -23.09
N LYS A 644 3.69 0.68 -24.11
CA LYS A 644 4.73 -0.05 -24.87
C LYS A 644 5.92 -0.51 -24.02
N ASP A 645 6.19 0.19 -22.95
CA ASP A 645 7.25 -0.06 -21.99
C ASP A 645 6.88 -1.15 -20.97
N GLU A 646 5.59 -1.47 -20.80
CA GLU A 646 5.08 -2.53 -19.94
C GLU A 646 4.95 -3.89 -20.64
N LEU A 647 4.88 -4.95 -19.83
CA LEU A 647 4.60 -6.30 -20.29
C LEU A 647 3.22 -6.35 -20.96
N GLY A 648 3.16 -6.94 -22.15
CA GLY A 648 1.93 -6.99 -22.94
C GLY A 648 1.72 -5.78 -23.86
N GLY A 649 2.52 -4.71 -23.74
CA GLY A 649 2.45 -3.54 -24.61
C GLY A 649 3.16 -3.68 -25.97
N SER A 650 3.75 -4.84 -26.25
CA SER A 650 4.29 -5.16 -27.59
C SER A 650 3.14 -5.46 -28.57
N ALA A 651 3.42 -5.47 -29.87
CA ALA A 651 2.39 -5.66 -30.88
C ALA A 651 1.64 -7.00 -30.68
N SER A 652 0.31 -6.93 -30.62
CA SER A 652 -0.55 -8.12 -30.56
C SER A 652 -0.35 -8.97 -31.82
N GLN A 653 -0.21 -10.28 -31.65
CA GLN A 653 -0.18 -11.24 -32.75
C GLN A 653 -1.59 -11.60 -33.29
N PHE A 654 -2.64 -10.99 -32.73
CA PHE A 654 -3.99 -11.00 -33.31
C PHE A 654 -4.19 -9.78 -34.21
N PRO A 655 -4.33 -9.96 -35.54
CA PRO A 655 -4.59 -8.87 -36.47
C PRO A 655 -6.06 -8.44 -36.41
N GLY A 656 -6.33 -7.17 -36.74
CA GLY A 656 -7.68 -6.64 -36.89
C GLY A 656 -8.06 -5.61 -35.84
N LYS A 657 -9.35 -5.27 -35.79
CA LYS A 657 -9.92 -4.36 -34.79
C LYS A 657 -11.10 -5.06 -34.10
N PRO A 658 -11.29 -4.85 -32.80
CA PRO A 658 -12.42 -5.43 -32.11
C PRO A 658 -13.74 -4.86 -32.63
N TYR A 659 -14.77 -5.71 -32.64
CA TYR A 659 -16.14 -5.37 -33.00
C TYR A 659 -16.68 -4.26 -32.09
N SER A 660 -17.35 -3.29 -32.71
CA SER A 660 -18.12 -2.27 -32.02
C SER A 660 -19.60 -2.55 -32.22
N ARG A 661 -20.37 -2.57 -31.11
CA ARG A 661 -21.83 -2.71 -31.19
C ARG A 661 -22.45 -1.56 -31.98
N LEU A 662 -21.96 -0.34 -31.83
CA LEU A 662 -22.47 0.82 -32.56
C LEU A 662 -22.22 0.69 -34.07
N VAL A 663 -21.01 0.26 -34.46
CA VAL A 663 -20.69 -0.01 -35.87
C VAL A 663 -21.59 -1.11 -36.42
N GLY A 664 -21.82 -2.17 -35.65
CA GLY A 664 -22.74 -3.25 -36.00
C GLY A 664 -24.17 -2.76 -36.22
N TYR A 665 -24.72 -1.97 -35.28
CA TYR A 665 -26.06 -1.40 -35.42
C TYR A 665 -26.18 -0.47 -36.62
N MET A 666 -25.17 0.37 -36.87
CA MET A 666 -25.15 1.25 -38.05
C MET A 666 -25.15 0.45 -39.36
N ALA A 667 -24.39 -0.65 -39.43
CA ALA A 667 -24.40 -1.54 -40.59
C ALA A 667 -25.79 -2.12 -40.86
N VAL A 668 -26.54 -2.50 -39.81
CA VAL A 668 -27.93 -2.99 -39.94
C VAL A 668 -28.89 -1.87 -40.35
N ILE A 669 -28.74 -0.66 -39.80
CA ILE A 669 -29.56 0.51 -40.14
C ILE A 669 -29.46 0.84 -41.64
N ASP A 670 -28.24 0.75 -42.18
CA ASP A 670 -27.91 1.08 -43.57
C ASP A 670 -28.20 -0.06 -44.55
N ASP A 671 -28.45 -1.29 -44.07
CA ASP A 671 -28.80 -2.42 -44.94
C ASP A 671 -30.26 -2.33 -45.41
N ALA A 672 -30.44 -2.07 -46.71
CA ALA A 672 -31.74 -2.04 -47.34
C ALA A 672 -32.44 -3.41 -47.43
N LYS A 673 -31.71 -4.51 -47.19
CA LYS A 673 -32.24 -5.88 -47.16
C LYS A 673 -32.60 -6.37 -45.77
N ALA A 674 -32.19 -5.65 -44.71
CA ALA A 674 -32.54 -5.99 -43.34
C ALA A 674 -34.05 -5.85 -43.12
N SER A 675 -34.63 -6.72 -42.28
CA SER A 675 -36.05 -6.66 -41.98
C SER A 675 -36.40 -5.37 -41.22
N ASP A 676 -37.68 -4.96 -41.28
CA ASP A 676 -38.15 -3.78 -40.54
C ASP A 676 -37.90 -3.92 -39.03
N ASP A 677 -37.99 -5.14 -38.48
CA ASP A 677 -37.74 -5.39 -37.06
C ASP A 677 -36.24 -5.27 -36.72
N ASP A 678 -35.34 -5.85 -37.53
CA ASP A 678 -33.89 -5.75 -37.32
C ASP A 678 -33.41 -4.30 -37.36
N ARG A 679 -33.93 -3.51 -38.30
CA ARG A 679 -33.60 -2.09 -38.44
C ARG A 679 -34.17 -1.26 -37.30
N ALA A 680 -35.40 -1.54 -36.89
CA ALA A 680 -36.02 -0.89 -35.74
C ALA A 680 -35.25 -1.18 -34.45
N TYR A 681 -34.81 -2.43 -34.25
CA TYR A 681 -34.00 -2.83 -33.12
C TYR A 681 -32.61 -2.16 -33.13
N ALA A 682 -31.94 -2.16 -34.28
CA ALA A 682 -30.64 -1.52 -34.42
C ALA A 682 -30.70 -0.01 -34.13
N LEU A 683 -31.74 0.70 -34.61
CA LEU A 683 -31.97 2.11 -34.26
C LEU A 683 -32.18 2.30 -32.76
N TYR A 684 -32.95 1.42 -32.13
CA TYR A 684 -33.18 1.43 -30.69
C TYR A 684 -31.87 1.26 -29.91
N ARG A 685 -31.03 0.29 -30.25
CA ARG A 685 -29.76 0.07 -29.54
C ARG A 685 -28.71 1.14 -29.84
N ALA A 686 -28.64 1.66 -31.07
CA ALA A 686 -27.72 2.74 -31.43
C ALA A 686 -27.99 4.02 -30.62
N VAL A 687 -29.26 4.33 -30.31
CA VAL A 687 -29.59 5.45 -29.43
C VAL A 687 -29.26 5.13 -27.96
N ASN A 688 -29.53 3.90 -27.49
CA ASN A 688 -29.21 3.49 -26.13
C ASN A 688 -27.71 3.43 -25.82
N CYS A 689 -26.84 3.38 -26.83
CA CYS A 689 -25.40 3.59 -26.66
C CYS A 689 -25.06 4.89 -25.93
N TYR A 690 -25.98 5.85 -25.88
CA TYR A 690 -25.76 7.16 -25.26
C TYR A 690 -26.58 7.40 -23.99
N ALA A 691 -27.35 6.41 -23.53
CA ALA A 691 -28.17 6.53 -22.32
C ALA A 691 -27.48 5.85 -21.12
N PRO A 692 -27.63 6.38 -19.88
CA PRO A 692 -28.24 7.67 -19.51
C PRO A 692 -27.24 8.85 -19.52
N ALA A 693 -25.94 8.59 -19.73
CA ALA A 693 -24.89 9.54 -19.42
C ALA A 693 -24.50 10.50 -20.58
N GLY A 694 -25.11 10.37 -21.75
CA GLY A 694 -24.89 11.24 -22.92
C GLY A 694 -23.60 10.94 -23.70
N TYR A 695 -22.62 10.27 -23.11
CA TYR A 695 -21.44 9.74 -23.80
C TYR A 695 -21.67 8.31 -24.32
N ASN A 696 -20.85 7.89 -25.28
CA ASN A 696 -20.98 6.58 -25.92
C ASN A 696 -20.47 5.46 -25.00
N THR A 697 -21.32 4.49 -24.69
CA THR A 697 -20.97 3.29 -23.91
C THR A 697 -20.73 2.07 -24.80
N CYS A 698 -20.94 2.17 -26.12
CA CYS A 698 -20.77 1.07 -27.07
C CYS A 698 -19.38 1.03 -27.72
N ASP A 699 -18.71 2.18 -27.84
CA ASP A 699 -17.33 2.32 -28.31
C ASP A 699 -16.81 3.75 -28.07
N GLY A 700 -15.63 4.08 -28.63
CA GLY A 700 -15.00 5.41 -28.50
C GLY A 700 -15.44 6.46 -29.52
N GLN A 701 -16.44 6.21 -30.37
CA GLN A 701 -16.87 7.18 -31.39
C GLN A 701 -17.83 8.23 -30.82
N ASP A 702 -17.64 9.50 -31.17
CA ASP A 702 -18.63 10.54 -30.87
C ASP A 702 -19.55 10.81 -32.07
N ILE A 703 -20.80 10.36 -31.96
CA ILE A 703 -21.83 10.64 -32.96
C ILE A 703 -22.56 11.92 -32.57
N SER A 704 -22.77 12.83 -33.52
CA SER A 704 -23.45 14.11 -33.23
C SER A 704 -24.88 13.92 -32.70
N LYS A 705 -25.34 14.82 -31.82
CA LYS A 705 -26.73 14.85 -31.34
C LYS A 705 -27.75 14.92 -32.49
N ALA A 706 -27.39 15.57 -33.59
CA ALA A 706 -28.22 15.65 -34.79
C ALA A 706 -28.44 14.27 -35.44
N GLN A 707 -27.38 13.46 -35.57
CA GLN A 707 -27.48 12.11 -36.10
C GLN A 707 -28.29 11.19 -35.17
N ARG A 708 -28.05 11.27 -33.86
CA ARG A 708 -28.83 10.51 -32.86
C ARG A 708 -30.32 10.86 -32.92
N LYS A 709 -30.65 12.15 -33.08
CA LYS A 709 -32.02 12.62 -33.30
C LYS A 709 -32.62 12.06 -34.58
N GLN A 710 -31.86 11.97 -35.67
CA GLN A 710 -32.33 11.36 -36.92
C GLN A 710 -32.65 9.87 -36.74
N TRP A 711 -31.81 9.11 -36.03
CA TRP A 711 -32.09 7.71 -35.72
C TRP A 711 -33.37 7.55 -34.89
N PHE A 712 -33.52 8.36 -33.84
CA PHE A 712 -34.75 8.38 -33.04
C PHE A 712 -35.99 8.71 -33.87
N GLN A 713 -35.92 9.73 -34.73
CA GLN A 713 -37.02 10.11 -35.60
C GLN A 713 -37.35 8.99 -36.60
N ALA A 714 -36.34 8.34 -37.18
CA ALA A 714 -36.54 7.20 -38.07
C ALA A 714 -37.28 6.06 -37.36
N LEU A 715 -36.87 5.71 -36.13
CA LEU A 715 -37.55 4.71 -35.30
C LEU A 715 -39.00 5.10 -35.02
N LYS A 716 -39.25 6.34 -34.59
CA LYS A 716 -40.58 6.83 -34.21
C LYS A 716 -41.53 7.06 -35.38
N THR A 717 -41.04 7.17 -36.61
CA THR A 717 -41.86 7.45 -37.79
C THR A 717 -42.01 6.23 -38.68
N ARG A 718 -40.90 5.68 -39.19
CA ARG A 718 -40.91 4.57 -40.14
C ARG A 718 -41.24 3.24 -39.46
N TYR A 719 -40.83 3.07 -38.21
CA TYR A 719 -41.00 1.84 -37.45
C TYR A 719 -41.87 2.02 -36.20
N ALA A 720 -42.82 2.97 -36.25
CA ALA A 720 -43.64 3.40 -35.12
C ALA A 720 -44.45 2.28 -34.43
N LYS A 721 -44.74 1.20 -35.16
CA LYS A 721 -45.48 0.03 -34.65
C LYS A 721 -44.60 -1.03 -33.98
N SER A 722 -43.27 -0.86 -34.02
CA SER A 722 -42.34 -1.79 -33.37
C SER A 722 -42.39 -1.61 -31.84
N PRO A 723 -42.21 -2.69 -31.05
CA PRO A 723 -42.09 -2.57 -29.60
C PRO A 723 -40.89 -1.70 -29.19
N TRP A 724 -39.86 -1.62 -30.04
CA TRP A 724 -38.67 -0.79 -29.83
C TRP A 724 -38.96 0.70 -29.89
N ALA A 725 -39.85 1.10 -30.81
CA ALA A 725 -40.33 2.48 -30.88
C ALA A 725 -41.15 2.86 -29.65
N GLU A 726 -41.90 1.94 -29.06
CA GLU A 726 -42.62 2.19 -27.79
C GLU A 726 -41.66 2.30 -26.61
N ALA A 727 -40.69 1.38 -26.51
CA ALA A 727 -39.73 1.32 -25.40
C ALA A 727 -38.79 2.54 -25.33
N LEU A 728 -38.40 3.12 -26.47
CA LEU A 728 -37.47 4.26 -26.49
C LEU A 728 -38.17 5.58 -26.17
N LYS A 729 -37.99 6.12 -24.97
CA LYS A 729 -38.64 7.38 -24.57
C LYS A 729 -37.91 8.63 -25.05
N TYR A 730 -36.58 8.63 -24.98
CA TYR A 730 -35.72 9.80 -25.25
C TYR A 730 -34.56 9.42 -26.18
N TYR A 731 -33.89 10.41 -26.76
CA TYR A 731 -32.74 10.23 -27.67
C TYR A 731 -31.43 10.81 -27.15
N TRP A 732 -31.49 11.48 -26.00
CA TRP A 732 -30.40 12.09 -25.26
C TRP A 732 -30.87 12.27 -23.82
#